data_AF-A0A2N3T415-F1
#
_entry.id   AF-A0A2N3T415-F1
#
_cell.length_a   1.000
_cell.length_b   1.000
_cell.length_c   1.000
_cell.angle_alpha   90.00
_cell.angle_beta   90.00
_cell.angle_gamma   90.00
#
_symmetry.space_group_name_H-M   'P 1'
#
loop_
_entity.id
_entity.type
_entity.pdbx_description
1 polymer ?
#
loop_
_entity_poly.entity_id
_entity_poly.type
_entity_poly.pdbx_seq_one_letter_code
_entity_poly.pdbx_strand_id
1 'polypeptide(L)'
;MSKRSYNVFFNTHTVSGIVISVALYVIFFAGAFALFKEEIAIWEEGELIGHTERDDIDYDKIFETLDDRYELTGRDLQLNFGEKSDHIFVFMGASKDSLASEKGKKANYFSVDINSVETKTYSERYSLGEFLYRLHFFAQLPVIGMYLAGFISFFFLFAIVTGVIVHWKKIIPNFYSFNPKIALKKVWTDAHTVLGVIGLPFQFIFAVTGTYFCLSVLVLIPANALYNNDQVKLMEDLRPERKTYEWIGKAKKSPPSFNDFSQKMTNDLLDFHITNGFIKNYGGSNMKYVLIGEYKDNKRFIGTGRRVLDAFSGKIEEQKNPDKLVYTEDVQRLVGRLHYGDFGGIPMKIIYFSLALITCFVIITGVLIWIEARNKKSMTISQRLYTAKVGHIYLAICLSMLPITALAFLFVKFSNGYFEDKQTAIYYFYFITWLIVILFFRFKRDNYIINKYSLLFGAIFGFLVPVTNGIMSGNWLWSSFSQHQYEILLIDIMWIIIASISLIFYLRIRPKVKNQSIFDKNPIDYKNISALKAEETKKMTHNNYMETNTIATTAKNDNYMSVRTKIIILWMFIILGFIFHHIYGLASIFFNESVLIEGATGETPFWAHQWRILMEGLAFFFAVLTVQLSKSWFRWASFVWAIIVALFNVYHVAEAIMHEASNYSEILILLLMAVASIFLVINLNTWRKIKAF
;
A
#
# COMPACT_ATOMS: atom_id res chain seq x y z
N MET A 1 26.34 16.85 17.46
CA MET A 1 26.38 16.49 16.02
C MET A 1 27.05 17.63 15.29
N SER A 2 27.98 17.35 14.37
CA SER A 2 28.61 18.39 13.54
C SER A 2 27.58 19.05 12.63
N LYS A 3 27.82 20.30 12.20
CA LYS A 3 26.94 21.02 11.26
C LYS A 3 26.77 20.26 9.94
N ARG A 4 27.84 19.61 9.46
CA ARG A 4 27.81 18.80 8.23
C ARG A 4 26.86 17.60 8.38
N SER A 5 27.02 16.81 9.45
CA SER A 5 26.17 15.64 9.69
C SER A 5 24.71 16.04 9.87
N TYR A 6 24.44 17.13 10.59
CA TYR A 6 23.08 17.67 10.74
C TYR A 6 22.46 18.00 9.38
N ASN A 7 23.18 18.72 8.52
CA ASN A 7 22.69 19.08 7.20
C ASN A 7 22.45 17.85 6.31
N VAL A 8 23.29 16.83 6.39
CA VAL A 8 23.10 15.57 5.64
C VAL A 8 21.80 14.91 6.08
N PHE A 9 21.61 14.65 7.38
CA PHE A 9 20.39 14.00 7.87
C PHE A 9 19.13 14.83 7.62
N PHE A 10 19.20 16.14 7.80
CA PHE A 10 18.09 17.06 7.53
C PHE A 10 17.68 17.05 6.06
N ASN A 11 18.67 17.10 5.14
CA ASN A 11 18.41 17.02 3.71
C ASN A 11 17.87 15.65 3.31
N THR A 12 18.43 14.56 3.85
CA THR A 12 17.94 13.20 3.59
C THR A 12 16.49 13.05 4.04
N HIS A 13 16.16 13.46 5.27
CA HIS A 13 14.78 13.47 5.79
C HIS A 13 13.83 14.28 4.88
N THR A 14 14.26 15.47 4.48
CA THR A 14 13.47 16.34 3.61
C THR A 14 13.22 15.69 2.25
N VAL A 15 14.26 15.14 1.62
CA VAL A 15 14.13 14.54 0.28
C VAL A 15 13.33 13.25 0.33
N SER A 16 13.63 12.34 1.27
CA SER A 16 12.90 11.08 1.40
C SER A 16 11.43 11.33 1.69
N GLY A 17 11.10 12.24 2.60
CA GLY A 17 9.73 12.59 2.95
C GLY A 17 8.94 13.22 1.79
N ILE A 18 9.52 14.20 1.08
CA ILE A 18 8.80 14.91 0.00
C ILE A 18 8.57 14.00 -1.20
N VAL A 19 9.55 13.18 -1.59
CA VAL A 19 9.43 12.29 -2.76
C VAL A 19 8.28 11.28 -2.59
N ILE A 20 8.14 10.72 -1.39
CA ILE A 20 7.12 9.67 -1.14
C ILE A 20 5.78 10.24 -0.66
N SER A 21 5.71 11.53 -0.34
CA SER A 21 4.61 12.14 0.41
C SER A 21 3.21 11.86 -0.16
N VAL A 22 3.01 11.93 -1.48
CA VAL A 22 1.68 11.68 -2.09
C VAL A 22 1.25 10.24 -1.85
N ALA A 23 2.10 9.29 -2.23
CA ALA A 23 1.81 7.87 -2.07
C ALA A 23 1.65 7.52 -0.59
N LEU A 24 2.56 8.00 0.27
CA LEU A 24 2.50 7.78 1.71
C LEU A 24 1.20 8.32 2.33
N TYR A 25 0.72 9.48 1.86
CA TYR A 25 -0.57 10.02 2.29
C TYR A 25 -1.73 9.10 1.89
N VAL A 26 -1.77 8.63 0.64
CA VAL A 26 -2.81 7.70 0.16
C VAL A 26 -2.81 6.42 0.99
N ILE A 27 -1.63 5.84 1.25
CA ILE A 27 -1.44 4.67 2.10
C ILE A 27 -2.07 4.93 3.48
N PHE A 28 -1.62 5.96 4.21
CA PHE A 28 -2.14 6.19 5.57
C PHE A 28 -3.62 6.59 5.60
N PHE A 29 -4.09 7.36 4.62
CA PHE A 29 -5.48 7.79 4.55
C PHE A 29 -6.40 6.60 4.29
N ALA A 30 -6.12 5.79 3.25
CA ALA A 30 -6.91 4.61 2.93
C ALA A 30 -6.79 3.54 4.03
N GLY A 31 -5.59 3.39 4.60
CA GLY A 31 -5.31 2.49 5.72
C GLY A 31 -6.09 2.84 7.00
N ALA A 32 -6.34 4.12 7.26
CA ALA A 32 -7.17 4.54 8.40
C ALA A 32 -8.58 3.95 8.29
N PHE A 33 -9.22 4.04 7.12
CA PHE A 33 -10.54 3.44 6.90
C PHE A 33 -10.48 1.91 6.79
N ALA A 34 -9.37 1.34 6.32
CA ALA A 34 -9.18 -0.11 6.22
C ALA A 34 -9.22 -0.83 7.59
N LEU A 35 -8.95 -0.14 8.70
CA LEU A 35 -9.15 -0.65 10.06
C LEU A 35 -10.62 -1.06 10.34
N PHE A 36 -11.54 -0.45 9.61
CA PHE A 36 -12.98 -0.68 9.69
C PHE A 36 -13.52 -1.39 8.45
N LYS A 37 -12.68 -2.14 7.72
CA LYS A 37 -13.05 -2.80 6.46
C LYS A 37 -14.35 -3.61 6.58
N GLU A 38 -14.45 -4.47 7.59
CA GLU A 38 -15.65 -5.30 7.81
C GLU A 38 -16.86 -4.44 8.22
N GLU A 39 -16.66 -3.49 9.14
CA GLU A 39 -17.73 -2.60 9.58
C GLU A 39 -18.29 -1.72 8.45
N ILE A 40 -17.43 -1.26 7.53
CA ILE A 40 -17.84 -0.53 6.33
C ILE A 40 -18.63 -1.44 5.39
N ALA A 41 -18.21 -2.70 5.21
CA ALA A 41 -18.93 -3.65 4.36
C ALA A 41 -20.33 -3.96 4.91
N ILE A 42 -20.45 -4.18 6.22
CA ILE A 42 -21.72 -4.40 6.92
C ILE A 42 -22.61 -3.14 6.82
N TRP A 43 -22.03 -1.96 7.06
CA TRP A 43 -22.74 -0.69 6.92
C TRP A 43 -23.24 -0.45 5.49
N GLU A 44 -22.46 -0.82 4.48
CA GLU A 44 -22.81 -0.66 3.06
C GLU A 44 -24.03 -1.51 2.70
N GLU A 45 -24.03 -2.79 3.08
CA GLU A 45 -25.16 -3.70 2.85
C GLU A 45 -26.43 -3.21 3.53
N GLY A 46 -26.30 -2.74 4.77
CA GLY A 46 -27.44 -2.25 5.55
C GLY A 46 -28.39 -3.34 6.03
N GLU A 47 -28.02 -4.61 5.89
CA GLU A 47 -28.69 -5.73 6.54
C GLU A 47 -28.20 -5.87 7.98
N LEU A 48 -29.07 -6.35 8.87
CA LEU A 48 -28.68 -6.64 10.26
C LEU A 48 -27.89 -7.93 10.27
N ILE A 49 -26.79 -7.97 11.01
CA ILE A 49 -26.02 -9.20 11.19
C ILE A 49 -26.55 -10.01 12.37
N GLY A 50 -26.47 -11.33 12.26
CA GLY A 50 -26.93 -12.29 13.26
C GLY A 50 -25.96 -12.48 14.43
N HIS A 51 -24.72 -12.00 14.33
CA HIS A 51 -23.66 -12.18 15.33
C HIS A 51 -23.42 -13.66 15.71
N THR A 52 -23.55 -14.56 14.74
CA THR A 52 -23.31 -16.00 14.94
C THR A 52 -21.84 -16.27 15.26
N GLU A 53 -21.58 -16.94 16.39
CA GLU A 53 -20.23 -17.38 16.75
C GLU A 53 -19.72 -18.40 15.72
N ARG A 54 -18.41 -18.38 15.43
CA ARG A 54 -17.85 -19.22 14.36
C ARG A 54 -17.98 -20.72 14.64
N ASP A 55 -18.01 -21.08 15.92
CA ASP A 55 -18.19 -22.47 16.36
C ASP A 55 -19.62 -23.00 16.16
N ASP A 56 -20.60 -22.09 16.00
CA ASP A 56 -22.02 -22.41 15.84
C ASP A 56 -22.45 -22.47 14.36
N ILE A 57 -21.53 -22.22 13.43
CA ILE A 57 -21.80 -22.30 11.99
C ILE A 57 -21.94 -23.79 11.59
N ASP A 58 -22.99 -24.09 10.82
CA ASP A 58 -23.17 -25.40 10.20
C ASP A 58 -22.34 -25.52 8.91
N TYR A 59 -21.06 -25.85 9.06
CA TYR A 59 -20.12 -26.02 7.95
C TYR A 59 -20.45 -27.24 7.08
N ASP A 60 -20.99 -28.30 7.66
CA ASP A 60 -21.35 -29.51 6.91
C ASP A 60 -22.44 -29.20 5.88
N LYS A 61 -23.49 -28.46 6.27
CA LYS A 61 -24.52 -27.98 5.33
C LYS A 61 -23.93 -27.11 4.21
N ILE A 62 -22.95 -26.26 4.53
CA ILE A 62 -22.23 -25.48 3.52
C ILE A 62 -21.50 -26.42 2.56
N PHE A 63 -20.75 -27.40 3.05
CA PHE A 63 -20.00 -28.32 2.19
C PHE A 63 -20.89 -29.22 1.34
N GLU A 64 -22.00 -29.71 1.88
CA GLU A 64 -23.00 -30.48 1.09
C GLU A 64 -23.51 -29.64 -0.09
N THR A 65 -23.91 -28.40 0.18
CA THR A 65 -24.41 -27.49 -0.86
C THR A 65 -23.31 -27.14 -1.88
N LEU A 66 -22.06 -26.98 -1.43
CA LEU A 66 -20.93 -26.68 -2.31
C LEU A 66 -20.48 -27.90 -3.12
N ASP A 67 -20.62 -29.13 -2.61
CA ASP A 67 -20.32 -30.37 -3.36
C ASP A 67 -21.27 -30.54 -4.53
N ASP A 68 -22.57 -30.34 -4.30
CA ASP A 68 -23.58 -30.33 -5.36
C ASP A 68 -23.30 -29.25 -6.42
N ARG A 69 -22.88 -28.06 -5.98
CA ARG A 69 -22.66 -26.91 -6.87
C ARG A 69 -21.29 -26.88 -7.54
N TYR A 70 -20.25 -27.50 -7.02
CA TYR A 70 -18.87 -27.30 -7.50
C TYR A 70 -18.01 -28.57 -7.60
N GLU A 71 -18.54 -29.74 -7.24
CA GLU A 71 -17.78 -31.01 -7.18
C GLU A 71 -16.53 -30.87 -6.31
N LEU A 72 -16.66 -31.01 -4.99
CA LEU A 72 -15.55 -30.82 -4.05
C LEU A 72 -14.54 -31.98 -4.08
N THR A 73 -14.94 -33.17 -4.54
CA THR A 73 -14.06 -34.34 -4.57
C THR A 73 -12.72 -34.02 -5.25
N GLY A 74 -11.62 -34.32 -4.56
CA GLY A 74 -10.26 -34.09 -5.06
C GLY A 74 -9.72 -32.68 -4.86
N ARG A 75 -10.49 -31.75 -4.30
CA ARG A 75 -10.07 -30.35 -4.08
C ARG A 75 -9.44 -30.13 -2.72
N ASP A 76 -8.59 -29.12 -2.66
CA ASP A 76 -8.21 -28.46 -1.42
C ASP A 76 -9.08 -27.21 -1.22
N LEU A 77 -9.64 -27.05 -0.02
CA LEU A 77 -10.46 -25.91 0.37
C LEU A 77 -9.72 -25.09 1.42
N GLN A 78 -9.84 -23.77 1.32
CA GLN A 78 -9.44 -22.82 2.35
C GLN A 78 -10.63 -21.94 2.71
N LEU A 79 -10.91 -21.89 4.00
CA LEU A 79 -12.00 -21.15 4.62
C LEU A 79 -11.41 -20.02 5.45
N ASN A 80 -11.82 -18.80 5.15
CA ASN A 80 -11.59 -17.66 6.01
C ASN A 80 -12.92 -17.30 6.67
N PHE A 81 -13.00 -17.55 7.98
CA PHE A 81 -14.25 -17.44 8.71
C PHE A 81 -14.67 -15.98 8.96
N GLY A 82 -13.74 -15.03 8.86
CA GLY A 82 -13.99 -13.65 9.25
C GLY A 82 -14.32 -13.52 10.75
N GLU A 83 -14.45 -12.29 11.23
CA GLU A 83 -14.80 -12.05 12.63
C GLU A 83 -16.26 -11.67 12.78
N LYS A 84 -16.77 -10.71 11.99
CA LYS A 84 -18.07 -10.08 12.28
C LYS A 84 -19.18 -10.34 11.28
N SER A 85 -18.86 -10.64 10.02
CA SER A 85 -19.87 -10.79 8.97
C SER A 85 -20.59 -12.14 9.02
N ASP A 86 -21.83 -12.18 8.51
CA ASP A 86 -22.58 -13.42 8.27
C ASP A 86 -22.14 -14.15 6.99
N HIS A 87 -20.92 -13.87 6.53
CA HIS A 87 -20.34 -14.54 5.39
C HIS A 87 -18.91 -14.95 5.67
N ILE A 88 -18.52 -16.07 5.06
CA ILE A 88 -17.14 -16.57 5.04
C ILE A 88 -16.60 -16.52 3.61
N PHE A 89 -15.29 -16.41 3.45
CA PHE A 89 -14.66 -16.56 2.13
C PHE A 89 -14.12 -17.96 1.95
N VAL A 90 -14.44 -18.56 0.81
CA VAL A 90 -14.00 -19.90 0.43
C VAL A 90 -13.14 -19.81 -0.83
N PHE A 91 -11.91 -20.29 -0.72
CA PHE A 91 -11.06 -20.60 -1.86
C PHE A 91 -11.07 -22.10 -2.10
N MET A 92 -11.33 -22.51 -3.34
CA MET A 92 -11.33 -23.90 -3.77
C MET A 92 -10.30 -24.08 -4.86
N GLY A 93 -9.31 -24.93 -4.61
CA GLY A 93 -8.34 -25.34 -5.62
C GLY A 93 -8.98 -26.16 -6.73
N ALA A 94 -8.27 -26.32 -7.84
CA ALA A 94 -8.62 -27.29 -8.86
C ALA A 94 -8.64 -28.71 -8.27
N SER A 95 -9.57 -29.55 -8.73
CA SER A 95 -9.57 -30.96 -8.33
C SER A 95 -8.31 -31.65 -8.85
N LYS A 96 -7.69 -32.42 -7.96
CA LYS A 96 -6.53 -33.26 -8.26
C LYS A 96 -6.95 -34.63 -8.82
N ASP A 97 -8.24 -34.94 -8.84
CA ASP A 97 -8.76 -36.17 -9.42
C ASP A 97 -8.74 -36.06 -10.96
N SER A 98 -8.05 -36.97 -11.62
CA SER A 98 -7.96 -37.01 -13.08
C SER A 98 -9.32 -37.31 -13.74
N LEU A 99 -10.27 -37.86 -12.98
CA LEU A 99 -11.63 -38.15 -13.43
C LEU A 99 -12.59 -36.97 -13.22
N ALA A 100 -12.13 -35.85 -12.65
CA ALA A 100 -12.96 -34.68 -12.40
C ALA A 100 -13.48 -34.07 -13.72
N SER A 101 -14.70 -33.53 -13.68
CA SER A 101 -15.26 -32.79 -14.80
C SER A 101 -14.48 -31.50 -15.08
N GLU A 102 -14.73 -30.85 -16.21
CA GLU A 102 -14.15 -29.53 -16.52
C GLU A 102 -14.52 -28.46 -15.48
N LYS A 103 -15.66 -28.62 -14.80
CA LYS A 103 -16.07 -27.80 -13.66
C LYS A 103 -15.20 -28.09 -12.44
N GLY A 104 -14.94 -29.38 -12.17
CA GLY A 104 -14.01 -29.90 -11.17
C GLY A 104 -12.58 -29.35 -11.28
N LYS A 105 -12.11 -29.08 -12.51
CA LYS A 105 -10.73 -28.62 -12.77
C LYS A 105 -10.50 -27.11 -12.60
N LYS A 106 -11.55 -26.30 -12.43
CA LYS A 106 -11.41 -24.85 -12.25
C LYS A 106 -11.31 -24.49 -10.77
N ALA A 107 -10.33 -23.66 -10.40
CA ALA A 107 -10.30 -23.04 -9.08
C ALA A 107 -11.42 -21.99 -8.95
N ASN A 108 -11.92 -21.79 -7.74
CA ASN A 108 -12.99 -20.83 -7.46
C ASN A 108 -12.69 -20.04 -6.18
N TYR A 109 -13.11 -18.78 -6.15
CA TYR A 109 -13.01 -17.93 -4.97
C TYR A 109 -14.28 -17.07 -4.83
N PHE A 110 -15.00 -17.25 -3.73
CA PHE A 110 -16.28 -16.59 -3.49
C PHE A 110 -16.57 -16.47 -1.99
N SER A 111 -17.54 -15.62 -1.64
CA SER A 111 -18.13 -15.58 -0.31
C SER A 111 -19.33 -16.51 -0.23
N VAL A 112 -19.58 -17.07 0.95
CA VAL A 112 -20.76 -17.88 1.28
C VAL A 112 -21.45 -17.27 2.47
N ASP A 113 -22.76 -17.04 2.37
CA ASP A 113 -23.60 -16.69 3.52
C ASP A 113 -23.79 -17.89 4.45
N ILE A 114 -23.52 -17.71 5.74
CA ILE A 114 -23.53 -18.81 6.71
C ILE A 114 -24.93 -19.34 7.02
N ASN A 115 -25.97 -18.55 6.73
CA ASN A 115 -27.36 -18.90 7.02
C ASN A 115 -28.08 -19.45 5.78
N SER A 116 -28.03 -18.70 4.67
CA SER A 116 -28.72 -19.02 3.41
C SER A 116 -27.92 -19.94 2.49
N VAL A 117 -26.60 -20.03 2.68
CA VAL A 117 -25.66 -20.76 1.80
C VAL A 117 -25.67 -20.21 0.35
N GLU A 118 -26.08 -18.96 0.17
CA GLU A 118 -25.93 -18.26 -1.09
C GLU A 118 -24.45 -17.94 -1.33
N THR A 119 -24.00 -18.08 -2.58
CA THR A 119 -22.63 -17.79 -2.98
C THR A 119 -22.59 -16.51 -3.82
N LYS A 120 -21.62 -15.63 -3.55
CA LYS A 120 -21.35 -14.43 -4.35
C LYS A 120 -19.87 -14.39 -4.71
N THR A 121 -19.57 -14.10 -5.96
CA THR A 121 -18.20 -13.92 -6.43
C THR A 121 -17.54 -12.76 -5.70
N TYR A 122 -16.21 -12.71 -5.78
CA TYR A 122 -15.45 -11.64 -5.15
C TYR A 122 -15.84 -10.23 -5.65
N SER A 123 -16.14 -10.07 -6.94
CA SER A 123 -16.57 -8.79 -7.52
C SER A 123 -17.98 -8.39 -7.11
N GLU A 124 -18.89 -9.35 -6.96
CA GLU A 124 -20.26 -9.12 -6.49
C GLU A 124 -20.32 -8.72 -5.01
N ARG A 125 -19.44 -9.33 -4.19
CA ARG A 125 -19.34 -9.02 -2.75
C ARG A 125 -18.48 -7.80 -2.44
N TYR A 126 -17.75 -7.29 -3.43
CA TYR A 126 -16.80 -6.21 -3.25
C TYR A 126 -17.45 -4.97 -2.60
N SER A 127 -16.80 -4.42 -1.59
CA SER A 127 -17.30 -3.28 -0.80
C SER A 127 -16.35 -2.09 -0.84
N LEU A 128 -16.83 -0.93 -0.40
CA LEU A 128 -16.00 0.26 -0.21
C LEU A 128 -14.89 0.03 0.84
N GLY A 129 -15.16 -0.81 1.85
CA GLY A 129 -14.15 -1.23 2.82
C GLY A 129 -13.01 -2.00 2.15
N GLU A 130 -13.33 -2.96 1.28
CA GLU A 130 -12.35 -3.69 0.48
C GLU A 130 -11.59 -2.77 -0.49
N PHE A 131 -12.28 -1.81 -1.13
CA PHE A 131 -11.67 -0.80 -1.99
C PHE A 131 -10.58 0.00 -1.26
N LEU A 132 -10.90 0.55 -0.08
CA LEU A 132 -9.98 1.36 0.71
C LEU A 132 -8.83 0.51 1.26
N TYR A 133 -9.11 -0.71 1.71
CA TYR A 133 -8.07 -1.68 2.08
C TYR A 133 -7.12 -1.96 0.92
N ARG A 134 -7.62 -2.10 -0.30
CA ARG A 134 -6.79 -2.34 -1.49
C ARG A 134 -6.05 -1.11 -1.99
N LEU A 135 -6.66 0.06 -1.86
CA LEU A 135 -6.03 1.34 -2.20
C LEU A 135 -4.84 1.64 -1.27
N HIS A 136 -4.89 1.18 -0.01
CA HIS A 136 -3.80 1.29 0.96
C HIS A 136 -2.47 0.69 0.46
N PHE A 137 -2.50 -0.30 -0.42
CA PHE A 137 -1.29 -0.87 -1.04
C PHE A 137 -1.34 -0.81 -2.58
N PHE A 138 -2.12 0.13 -3.13
CA PHE A 138 -2.26 0.40 -4.56
C PHE A 138 -2.61 -0.84 -5.40
N ALA A 139 -3.45 -1.75 -4.90
CA ALA A 139 -3.80 -2.99 -5.62
C ALA A 139 -4.42 -2.74 -7.01
N GLN A 140 -4.91 -1.53 -7.26
CA GLN A 140 -5.42 -1.08 -8.56
C GLN A 140 -4.31 -0.92 -9.62
N LEU A 141 -3.03 -0.94 -9.20
CA LEU A 141 -1.85 -0.95 -10.06
C LEU A 141 -1.21 -2.35 -10.05
N PRO A 142 -1.91 -3.39 -10.54
CA PRO A 142 -1.57 -4.81 -10.38
C PRO A 142 -0.53 -5.16 -9.29
N VAL A 143 0.48 -5.97 -9.61
CA VAL A 143 1.54 -6.37 -8.68
C VAL A 143 2.51 -5.21 -8.37
N ILE A 144 2.67 -4.23 -9.28
CA ILE A 144 3.53 -3.05 -9.06
C ILE A 144 3.08 -2.25 -7.85
N GLY A 145 1.79 -2.12 -7.64
CA GLY A 145 1.23 -1.32 -6.56
C GLY A 145 1.68 -1.79 -5.20
N MET A 146 1.69 -3.11 -4.99
CA MET A 146 2.18 -3.72 -3.76
C MET A 146 3.66 -3.41 -3.56
N TYR A 147 4.52 -3.65 -4.56
CA TYR A 147 5.95 -3.32 -4.44
C TYR A 147 6.19 -1.82 -4.24
N LEU A 148 5.42 -0.97 -4.93
CA LEU A 148 5.46 0.47 -4.75
C LEU A 148 5.15 0.84 -3.30
N ALA A 149 4.05 0.33 -2.73
CA ALA A 149 3.71 0.54 -1.33
C ALA A 149 4.84 0.07 -0.39
N GLY A 150 5.45 -1.08 -0.67
CA GLY A 150 6.60 -1.60 0.06
C GLY A 150 7.82 -0.68 0.04
N PHE A 151 8.21 -0.18 -1.13
CA PHE A 151 9.31 0.78 -1.25
C PHE A 151 8.97 2.13 -0.61
N ILE A 152 7.72 2.60 -0.70
CA ILE A 152 7.26 3.80 0.00
C ILE A 152 7.40 3.62 1.51
N SER A 153 6.99 2.46 2.05
CA SER A 153 7.15 2.11 3.46
C SER A 153 8.63 2.04 3.88
N PHE A 154 9.50 1.50 3.01
CA PHE A 154 10.94 1.44 3.24
C PHE A 154 11.56 2.84 3.29
N PHE A 155 11.25 3.72 2.34
CA PHE A 155 11.71 5.12 2.37
C PHE A 155 11.11 5.92 3.52
N PHE A 156 9.89 5.57 3.95
CA PHE A 156 9.28 6.14 5.15
C PHE A 156 10.07 5.76 6.40
N LEU A 157 10.57 4.53 6.51
CA LEU A 157 11.49 4.13 7.58
C LEU A 157 12.76 5.00 7.60
N PHE A 158 13.37 5.29 6.45
CA PHE A 158 14.49 6.25 6.39
C PHE A 158 14.08 7.66 6.83
N ALA A 159 12.91 8.14 6.40
CA ALA A 159 12.41 9.44 6.81
C ALA A 159 12.23 9.52 8.34
N ILE A 160 11.70 8.47 8.97
CA ILE A 160 11.57 8.37 10.43
C ILE A 160 12.95 8.39 11.10
N VAL A 161 13.85 7.48 10.72
CA VAL A 161 15.18 7.36 11.35
C VAL A 161 15.95 8.67 11.24
N THR A 162 15.98 9.27 10.04
CA THR A 162 16.68 10.54 9.83
C THR A 162 16.01 11.70 10.57
N GLY A 163 14.67 11.72 10.66
CA GLY A 163 13.92 12.71 11.46
C GLY A 163 14.24 12.62 12.95
N VAL A 164 14.25 11.39 13.50
CA VAL A 164 14.63 11.13 14.90
C VAL A 164 16.05 11.59 15.19
N ILE A 165 17.01 11.30 14.31
CA ILE A 165 18.40 11.75 14.46
C ILE A 165 18.50 13.28 14.47
N VAL A 166 17.82 13.97 13.55
CA VAL A 166 17.81 15.44 13.45
C VAL A 166 17.23 16.08 14.72
N HIS A 167 16.19 15.48 15.28
CA HIS A 167 15.47 16.01 16.43
C HIS A 167 15.89 15.41 17.77
N TRP A 168 16.86 14.49 17.82
CA TRP A 168 17.23 13.68 19.00
C TRP A 168 17.28 14.47 20.33
N LYS A 169 18.01 15.58 20.35
CA LYS A 169 18.17 16.43 21.56
C LYS A 169 16.93 17.23 21.93
N LYS A 170 16.00 17.39 20.98
CA LYS A 170 14.76 18.16 21.12
C LYS A 170 13.55 17.27 21.40
N ILE A 171 13.62 15.95 21.21
CA ILE A 171 12.49 15.03 21.42
C ILE A 171 11.94 15.16 22.85
N ILE A 172 12.80 15.03 23.87
CA ILE A 172 12.38 15.09 25.27
C ILE A 172 11.85 16.50 25.64
N PRO A 173 12.58 17.61 25.40
CA PRO A 173 12.05 18.94 25.68
C PRO A 173 10.76 19.28 24.92
N ASN A 174 10.65 18.87 23.65
CA ASN A 174 9.47 19.13 22.82
C ASN A 174 8.24 18.31 23.27
N PHE A 175 8.45 17.11 23.81
CA PHE A 175 7.38 16.29 24.37
C PHE A 175 6.72 16.97 25.59
N TYR A 176 7.52 17.48 26.53
CA TYR A 176 7.01 18.14 27.74
C TYR A 176 6.55 19.59 27.53
N SER A 177 6.99 20.25 26.45
CA SER A 177 6.54 21.61 26.11
C SER A 177 5.25 21.64 25.29
N PHE A 178 4.58 20.50 25.09
CA PHE A 178 3.30 20.46 24.41
C PHE A 178 2.23 21.21 25.22
N ASN A 179 1.91 22.41 24.75
CA ASN A 179 0.77 23.18 25.22
C ASN A 179 -0.21 23.39 24.04
N PRO A 180 -1.38 22.73 24.04
CA PRO A 180 -2.35 22.80 22.95
C PRO A 180 -2.71 24.25 22.57
N LYS A 181 -2.82 25.15 23.55
CA LYS A 181 -3.19 26.56 23.35
C LYS A 181 -2.06 27.39 22.72
N ILE A 182 -0.79 27.03 22.94
CA ILE A 182 0.39 27.71 22.38
C ILE A 182 0.78 27.11 21.03
N ALA A 183 0.67 25.79 20.86
CA ALA A 183 0.88 25.10 19.59
C ALA A 183 -0.09 25.60 18.50
N LEU A 184 -1.34 25.88 18.87
CA LEU A 184 -2.33 26.53 18.00
C LEU A 184 -1.96 27.97 17.58
N LYS A 185 -0.95 28.60 18.21
CA LYS A 185 -0.47 29.96 17.91
C LYS A 185 0.92 30.00 17.23
N LYS A 186 1.66 28.88 17.13
CA LYS A 186 3.06 28.86 16.63
C LYS A 186 3.41 27.98 15.40
N VAL A 187 2.55 27.78 14.40
CA VAL A 187 1.41 26.85 14.36
C VAL A 187 1.76 25.53 13.65
N TRP A 188 2.86 25.43 12.88
CA TRP A 188 3.02 24.34 11.91
C TRP A 188 4.30 23.52 12.08
N THR A 189 5.47 24.15 12.26
CA THR A 189 6.73 23.41 12.45
C THR A 189 6.81 22.73 13.82
N ASP A 190 6.29 23.39 14.86
CA ASP A 190 6.19 22.81 16.20
C ASP A 190 5.17 21.66 16.21
N ALA A 191 4.03 21.81 15.52
CA ALA A 191 3.02 20.77 15.40
C ALA A 191 3.52 19.53 14.64
N HIS A 192 4.21 19.72 13.50
CA HIS A 192 4.82 18.61 12.74
C HIS A 192 5.78 17.80 13.62
N THR A 193 6.64 18.49 14.38
CA THR A 193 7.62 17.83 15.25
C THR A 193 6.95 17.11 16.42
N VAL A 194 6.01 17.77 17.12
CA VAL A 194 5.35 17.18 18.30
C VAL A 194 4.48 15.99 17.90
N LEU A 195 3.64 16.15 16.87
CA LEU A 195 2.78 15.07 16.40
C LEU A 195 3.57 13.93 15.77
N GLY A 196 4.70 14.24 15.13
CA GLY A 196 5.66 13.23 14.68
C GLY A 196 6.26 12.43 15.83
N VAL A 197 6.58 13.06 16.96
CA VAL A 197 7.08 12.37 18.16
C VAL A 197 5.98 11.54 18.84
N ILE A 198 4.77 12.08 18.99
CA ILE A 198 3.63 11.36 19.58
C ILE A 198 3.27 10.14 18.73
N GLY A 199 3.25 10.28 17.40
CA GLY A 199 2.96 9.20 16.47
C GLY A 199 4.13 8.25 16.20
N LEU A 200 5.34 8.54 16.72
CA LEU A 200 6.57 7.84 16.32
C LEU A 200 6.51 6.31 16.50
N PRO A 201 6.03 5.75 17.64
CA PRO A 201 5.99 4.29 17.80
C PRO A 201 5.10 3.63 16.74
N PHE A 202 3.92 4.19 16.50
CA PHE A 202 2.97 3.73 15.49
C PHE A 202 3.56 3.85 14.08
N GLN A 203 4.12 5.01 13.74
CA GLN A 203 4.73 5.25 12.43
C GLN A 203 5.89 4.28 12.16
N PHE A 204 6.71 3.99 13.16
CA PHE A 204 7.81 3.04 13.06
C PHE A 204 7.30 1.61 12.83
N ILE A 205 6.30 1.17 13.60
CA ILE A 205 5.67 -0.14 13.42
C ILE A 205 5.12 -0.26 12.00
N PHE A 206 4.36 0.71 11.51
CA PHE A 206 3.78 0.67 10.17
C PHE A 206 4.85 0.72 9.07
N ALA A 207 5.92 1.49 9.24
CA ALA A 207 7.02 1.54 8.29
C ALA A 207 7.73 0.18 8.16
N VAL A 208 7.96 -0.52 9.28
CA VAL A 208 8.61 -1.85 9.30
C VAL A 208 7.66 -2.91 8.76
N THR A 209 6.44 -2.99 9.29
CA THR A 209 5.46 -4.02 8.93
C THR A 209 4.97 -3.87 7.48
N GLY A 210 4.73 -2.64 7.00
CA GLY A 210 4.38 -2.38 5.61
C GLY A 210 5.49 -2.78 4.64
N THR A 211 6.75 -2.53 5.00
CA THR A 211 7.93 -3.01 4.25
C THR A 211 7.94 -4.54 4.22
N TYR A 212 7.74 -5.18 5.37
CA TYR A 212 7.73 -6.64 5.49
C TYR A 212 6.66 -7.29 4.61
N PHE A 213 5.41 -6.83 4.65
CA PHE A 213 4.33 -7.43 3.86
C PHE A 213 4.54 -7.23 2.35
N CYS A 214 4.80 -5.99 1.95
CA CYS A 214 4.84 -5.62 0.54
C CYS A 214 6.18 -5.95 -0.16
N LEU A 215 7.26 -6.15 0.59
CA LEU A 215 8.57 -6.60 0.08
C LEU A 215 8.98 -7.97 0.63
N SER A 216 8.02 -8.79 1.07
CA SER A 216 8.26 -10.12 1.66
C SER A 216 9.13 -11.02 0.79
N VAL A 217 9.01 -10.93 -0.54
CA VAL A 217 9.90 -11.64 -1.49
C VAL A 217 11.38 -11.35 -1.23
N LEU A 218 11.74 -10.11 -0.92
CA LEU A 218 13.14 -9.72 -0.65
C LEU A 218 13.65 -10.30 0.67
N VAL A 219 12.75 -10.54 1.62
CA VAL A 219 13.06 -11.21 2.90
C VAL A 219 13.21 -12.72 2.69
N LEU A 220 12.41 -13.32 1.82
CA LEU A 220 12.39 -14.76 1.57
C LEU A 220 13.56 -15.26 0.72
N ILE A 221 14.12 -14.44 -0.18
CA ILE A 221 15.28 -14.80 -1.01
C ILE A 221 16.47 -15.31 -0.15
N PRO A 222 17.00 -14.55 0.82
CA PRO A 222 18.10 -15.03 1.67
C PRO A 222 17.66 -16.19 2.57
N ALA A 223 16.39 -16.26 2.95
CA ALA A 223 15.86 -17.38 3.75
C ALA A 223 15.89 -18.70 2.95
N ASN A 224 15.51 -18.67 1.68
CA ASN A 224 15.51 -19.84 0.80
C ASN A 224 16.91 -20.44 0.60
N ALA A 225 17.95 -19.60 0.60
CA ALA A 225 19.33 -20.08 0.56
C ALA A 225 19.69 -20.94 1.79
N LEU A 226 19.12 -20.66 2.96
CA LEU A 226 19.30 -21.47 4.18
C LEU A 226 18.58 -22.84 4.10
N TYR A 227 17.59 -22.95 3.20
CA TYR A 227 16.85 -24.17 2.90
C TYR A 227 17.42 -24.93 1.70
N ASN A 228 18.68 -24.68 1.31
CA ASN A 228 19.28 -25.27 0.10
C ASN A 228 18.45 -25.04 -1.17
N ASN A 229 17.74 -23.91 -1.24
CA ASN A 229 16.78 -23.54 -2.27
C ASN A 229 15.50 -24.39 -2.34
N ASP A 230 15.21 -25.20 -1.33
CA ASP A 230 13.93 -25.92 -1.20
C ASP A 230 12.81 -24.97 -0.76
N GLN A 231 12.15 -24.37 -1.75
CA GLN A 231 11.05 -23.43 -1.54
C GLN A 231 9.84 -24.10 -0.91
N VAL A 232 9.59 -25.38 -1.21
CA VAL A 232 8.43 -26.12 -0.68
C VAL A 232 8.61 -26.27 0.82
N LYS A 233 9.77 -26.75 1.26
CA LYS A 233 10.08 -26.90 2.68
C LYS A 233 10.10 -25.58 3.43
N LEU A 234 10.65 -24.52 2.82
CA LEU A 234 10.59 -23.17 3.42
C LEU A 234 9.14 -22.73 3.64
N MET A 235 8.26 -22.91 2.65
CA MET A 235 6.86 -22.53 2.77
C MET A 235 6.09 -23.42 3.75
N GLU A 236 6.41 -24.71 3.82
CA GLU A 236 5.84 -25.63 4.81
C GLU A 236 6.23 -25.23 6.24
N ASP A 237 7.48 -24.80 6.49
CA ASP A 237 7.90 -24.37 7.84
C ASP A 237 7.34 -23.00 8.24
N LEU A 238 7.10 -22.11 7.27
CA LEU A 238 6.54 -20.78 7.51
C LEU A 238 5.01 -20.78 7.60
N ARG A 239 4.37 -21.63 6.80
CA ARG A 239 2.91 -21.75 6.66
C ARG A 239 2.50 -23.22 6.57
N PRO A 240 2.65 -23.99 7.64
CA PRO A 240 2.38 -25.43 7.61
C PRO A 240 0.94 -25.77 7.20
N GLU A 241 -0.01 -24.88 7.45
CA GLU A 241 -1.40 -25.03 7.03
C GLU A 241 -1.59 -25.09 5.51
N ARG A 242 -0.63 -24.52 4.77
CA ARG A 242 -0.66 -24.50 3.30
C ARG A 242 -0.07 -25.76 2.68
N LYS A 243 0.47 -26.69 3.48
CA LYS A 243 0.96 -27.98 3.01
C LYS A 243 -0.05 -28.66 2.08
N THR A 244 0.45 -29.14 0.95
CA THR A 244 -0.33 -29.87 -0.05
C THR A 244 -0.03 -31.35 0.05
N TYR A 245 -1.04 -32.18 -0.20
CA TYR A 245 -0.91 -33.64 -0.18
C TYR A 245 -1.27 -34.18 -1.56
N GLU A 246 -0.57 -35.25 -1.96
CA GLU A 246 -0.88 -35.97 -3.20
C GLU A 246 -2.27 -36.62 -3.10
N TRP A 247 -2.99 -36.64 -4.22
CA TRP A 247 -4.28 -37.32 -4.31
C TRP A 247 -4.07 -38.82 -4.51
N ILE A 248 -4.53 -39.64 -3.57
CA ILE A 248 -4.40 -41.11 -3.64
C ILE A 248 -5.59 -41.73 -4.38
N GLY A 249 -6.78 -41.18 -4.16
CA GLY A 249 -8.02 -41.69 -4.73
C GLY A 249 -9.23 -41.41 -3.84
N LYS A 250 -10.42 -41.65 -4.39
CA LYS A 250 -11.68 -41.39 -3.69
C LYS A 250 -11.87 -42.35 -2.50
N ALA A 251 -12.35 -41.80 -1.38
CA ALA A 251 -12.70 -42.58 -0.21
C ALA A 251 -13.94 -43.45 -0.47
N LYS A 252 -14.03 -44.58 0.25
CA LYS A 252 -15.21 -45.47 0.21
C LYS A 252 -16.34 -45.03 1.14
N LYS A 253 -16.06 -44.12 2.07
CA LYS A 253 -16.99 -43.59 3.07
C LYS A 253 -17.23 -42.11 2.78
N SER A 254 -18.40 -41.60 3.17
CA SER A 254 -18.69 -40.16 3.13
C SER A 254 -17.73 -39.38 4.03
N PRO A 255 -17.38 -38.13 3.67
CA PRO A 255 -16.60 -37.25 4.53
C PRO A 255 -17.18 -37.17 5.95
N PRO A 256 -16.36 -37.35 7.01
CA PRO A 256 -16.81 -37.14 8.39
C PRO A 256 -17.13 -35.67 8.67
N SER A 257 -18.00 -35.41 9.65
CA SER A 257 -18.43 -34.06 10.04
C SER A 257 -17.24 -33.14 10.35
N PHE A 258 -17.23 -31.96 9.72
CA PHE A 258 -16.31 -30.88 10.06
C PHE A 258 -16.78 -30.12 11.30
N ASN A 259 -18.10 -30.02 11.51
CA ASN A 259 -18.69 -29.39 12.70
C ASN A 259 -18.19 -30.09 13.99
N ASP A 260 -18.25 -31.43 14.02
CA ASP A 260 -17.75 -32.23 15.14
C ASP A 260 -16.26 -31.97 15.42
N PHE A 261 -15.46 -31.86 14.35
CA PHE A 261 -14.03 -31.57 14.47
C PHE A 261 -13.77 -30.15 15.00
N SER A 262 -14.51 -29.17 14.50
CA SER A 262 -14.44 -27.78 14.92
C SER A 262 -14.76 -27.62 16.40
N GLN A 263 -15.91 -28.17 16.84
CA GLN A 263 -16.34 -28.13 18.23
C GLN A 263 -15.37 -28.86 19.16
N LYS A 264 -14.81 -30.00 18.74
CA LYS A 264 -13.81 -30.72 19.55
C LYS A 264 -12.55 -29.88 19.78
N MET A 265 -12.12 -29.10 18.79
CA MET A 265 -10.95 -28.24 18.93
C MET A 265 -11.19 -27.08 19.89
N THR A 266 -12.36 -26.45 19.83
CA THR A 266 -12.66 -25.28 20.68
C THR A 266 -13.04 -25.67 22.10
N ASN A 267 -13.74 -26.79 22.30
CA ASN A 267 -14.03 -27.32 23.65
C ASN A 267 -12.77 -27.70 24.44
N ASP A 268 -11.70 -28.13 23.76
CA ASP A 268 -10.43 -28.48 24.42
C ASP A 268 -9.64 -27.24 24.91
N LEU A 269 -9.99 -26.03 24.44
CA LEU A 269 -9.20 -24.82 24.64
C LEU A 269 -10.10 -23.64 25.04
N LEU A 270 -10.22 -23.38 26.34
CA LEU A 270 -10.96 -22.22 26.85
C LEU A 270 -10.41 -20.90 26.26
N ASP A 271 -11.32 -20.00 25.89
CA ASP A 271 -11.04 -18.69 25.28
C ASP A 271 -10.27 -18.78 23.95
N PHE A 272 -10.52 -19.82 23.16
CA PHE A 272 -9.97 -19.99 21.82
C PHE A 272 -11.08 -19.81 20.78
N HIS A 273 -10.78 -19.14 19.67
CA HIS A 273 -11.70 -19.03 18.55
C HIS A 273 -11.00 -19.41 17.25
N ILE A 274 -11.73 -20.03 16.34
CA ILE A 274 -11.24 -20.42 15.02
C ILE A 274 -11.18 -19.21 14.08
N THR A 275 -10.13 -19.14 13.28
CA THR A 275 -9.91 -18.05 12.32
C THR A 275 -9.89 -18.57 10.88
N ASN A 276 -9.32 -19.76 10.68
CA ASN A 276 -9.22 -20.39 9.37
C ASN A 276 -9.42 -21.91 9.45
N GLY A 277 -10.08 -22.44 8.42
CA GLY A 277 -10.18 -23.87 8.17
C GLY A 277 -9.58 -24.23 6.82
N PHE A 278 -8.96 -25.40 6.73
CA PHE A 278 -8.53 -25.97 5.46
C PHE A 278 -8.96 -27.43 5.40
N ILE A 279 -9.36 -27.83 4.21
CA ILE A 279 -9.68 -29.22 3.92
C ILE A 279 -8.77 -29.64 2.78
N LYS A 280 -7.99 -30.70 2.99
CA LYS A 280 -7.07 -31.22 1.97
C LYS A 280 -7.65 -32.49 1.40
N ASN A 281 -7.59 -32.62 0.09
CA ASN A 281 -8.08 -33.79 -0.64
C ASN A 281 -9.52 -34.17 -0.24
N TYR A 282 -10.46 -33.23 -0.34
CA TYR A 282 -11.86 -33.46 0.03
C TYR A 282 -12.40 -34.75 -0.62
N GLY A 283 -13.02 -35.62 0.17
CA GLY A 283 -13.55 -36.91 -0.29
C GLY A 283 -12.51 -37.97 -0.68
N GLY A 284 -11.21 -37.70 -0.52
CA GLY A 284 -10.12 -38.65 -0.79
C GLY A 284 -9.80 -39.56 0.39
N SER A 285 -9.22 -40.73 0.16
CA SER A 285 -8.86 -41.66 1.24
C SER A 285 -7.85 -41.09 2.25
N ASN A 286 -7.14 -40.03 1.87
CA ASN A 286 -6.19 -39.28 2.71
C ASN A 286 -6.68 -37.84 2.99
N MET A 287 -7.99 -37.64 3.06
CA MET A 287 -8.59 -36.35 3.39
C MET A 287 -8.12 -35.88 4.77
N LYS A 288 -7.79 -34.59 4.88
CA LYS A 288 -7.33 -33.99 6.14
C LYS A 288 -8.10 -32.73 6.46
N TYR A 289 -8.39 -32.55 7.74
CA TYR A 289 -8.86 -31.28 8.29
C TYR A 289 -7.72 -30.56 8.98
N VAL A 290 -7.57 -29.28 8.65
CA VAL A 290 -6.65 -28.37 9.31
C VAL A 290 -7.45 -27.20 9.85
N LEU A 291 -7.42 -27.02 11.16
CA LEU A 291 -8.01 -25.85 11.80
C LEU A 291 -6.93 -25.01 12.44
N ILE A 292 -7.09 -23.70 12.29
CA ILE A 292 -6.26 -22.68 12.93
C ILE A 292 -7.20 -21.76 13.70
N GLY A 293 -6.73 -21.39 14.88
CA GLY A 293 -7.38 -20.36 15.66
C GLY A 293 -6.39 -19.71 16.61
N GLU A 294 -6.92 -18.88 17.48
CA GLU A 294 -6.11 -18.19 18.46
C GLU A 294 -6.87 -17.91 19.75
N TYR A 295 -6.12 -17.67 20.81
CA TYR A 295 -6.71 -17.17 22.03
C TYR A 295 -7.33 -15.78 21.83
N LYS A 296 -8.44 -15.55 22.53
CA LYS A 296 -9.02 -14.22 22.72
C LYS A 296 -7.97 -13.29 23.34
N ASP A 297 -8.06 -12.01 22.99
CA ASP A 297 -7.05 -11.00 23.35
C ASP A 297 -6.82 -10.82 24.85
N ASN A 298 -7.83 -11.10 25.67
CA ASN A 298 -7.75 -11.02 27.13
C ASN A 298 -6.80 -12.07 27.73
N LYS A 299 -6.55 -13.17 27.03
CA LYS A 299 -5.74 -14.29 27.51
C LYS A 299 -4.29 -14.14 27.09
N ARG A 300 -4.01 -13.81 25.82
CA ARG A 300 -2.63 -13.68 25.32
C ARG A 300 -2.54 -12.86 24.05
N PHE A 301 -1.46 -12.08 23.92
CA PHE A 301 -1.20 -11.29 22.71
C PHE A 301 -0.85 -12.13 21.47
N ILE A 302 -0.13 -13.25 21.63
CA ILE A 302 0.11 -14.24 20.57
C ILE A 302 -0.13 -15.62 21.17
N GLY A 303 -1.13 -16.32 20.64
CA GLY A 303 -1.53 -17.64 21.12
C GLY A 303 -2.22 -18.44 20.02
N THR A 304 -1.56 -18.61 18.88
CA THR A 304 -2.12 -19.35 17.75
C THR A 304 -2.04 -20.85 17.99
N GLY A 305 -3.15 -21.55 17.77
CA GLY A 305 -3.22 -23.00 17.80
C GLY A 305 -3.49 -23.54 16.40
N ARG A 306 -2.97 -24.73 16.12
CA ARG A 306 -3.21 -25.45 14.86
C ARG A 306 -3.37 -26.93 15.14
N ARG A 307 -4.32 -27.58 14.48
CA ARG A 307 -4.45 -29.05 14.49
C ARG A 307 -4.61 -29.56 13.08
N VAL A 308 -3.86 -30.60 12.74
CA VAL A 308 -3.99 -31.36 11.49
C VAL A 308 -4.44 -32.77 11.87
N LEU A 309 -5.56 -33.19 11.29
CA LEU A 309 -6.18 -34.46 11.57
C LEU A 309 -6.51 -35.19 10.27
N ASP A 310 -6.21 -36.49 10.23
CA ASP A 310 -6.72 -37.37 9.19
C ASP A 310 -8.22 -37.59 9.40
N ALA A 311 -9.03 -37.15 8.43
CA ALA A 311 -10.46 -37.01 8.60
C ALA A 311 -11.14 -38.35 8.93
N PHE A 312 -10.72 -39.44 8.27
CA PHE A 312 -11.36 -40.75 8.39
C PHE A 312 -10.91 -41.57 9.60
N SER A 313 -9.63 -41.52 9.96
CA SER A 313 -9.11 -42.23 11.13
C SER A 313 -9.31 -41.46 12.44
N GLY A 314 -9.51 -40.14 12.37
CA GLY A 314 -9.58 -39.26 13.54
C GLY A 314 -8.23 -39.06 14.23
N LYS A 315 -7.12 -39.54 13.64
CA LYS A 315 -5.78 -39.41 14.20
C LYS A 315 -5.26 -37.98 14.01
N ILE A 316 -4.86 -37.35 15.12
CA ILE A 316 -4.12 -36.08 15.08
C ILE A 316 -2.70 -36.38 14.58
N GLU A 317 -2.33 -35.80 13.45
CA GLU A 317 -1.01 -35.94 12.85
C GLU A 317 -0.07 -34.83 13.30
N GLU A 318 -0.60 -33.63 13.49
CA GLU A 318 0.18 -32.47 13.90
C GLU A 318 -0.65 -31.57 14.81
N GLN A 319 -0.01 -31.01 15.83
CA GLN A 319 -0.63 -30.07 16.74
C GLN A 319 0.36 -29.00 17.20
N LYS A 320 -0.03 -27.74 17.03
CA LYS A 320 0.60 -26.60 17.67
C LYS A 320 -0.21 -26.21 18.90
N ASN A 321 0.44 -26.24 20.05
CA ASN A 321 -0.15 -25.78 21.29
C ASN A 321 -0.11 -24.23 21.35
N PRO A 322 -1.24 -23.52 21.50
CA PRO A 322 -1.28 -22.05 21.58
C PRO A 322 -0.51 -21.47 22.78
N ASP A 323 -0.20 -22.27 23.80
CA ASP A 323 0.62 -21.85 24.95
C ASP A 323 2.12 -21.81 24.63
N LYS A 324 2.57 -22.46 23.55
CA LYS A 324 3.98 -22.56 23.16
C LYS A 324 4.23 -21.82 21.85
N LEU A 325 5.15 -20.87 21.89
CA LEU A 325 5.52 -20.10 20.71
C LEU A 325 6.42 -20.92 19.77
N VAL A 326 6.14 -20.84 18.48
CA VAL A 326 6.93 -21.36 17.38
C VAL A 326 7.43 -20.17 16.56
N TYR A 327 8.73 -19.89 16.62
CA TYR A 327 9.31 -18.66 16.07
C TYR A 327 9.01 -18.45 14.57
N THR A 328 9.11 -19.51 13.75
CA THR A 328 8.92 -19.42 12.29
C THR A 328 7.49 -19.04 11.90
N GLU A 329 6.50 -19.47 12.67
CA GLU A 329 5.08 -19.19 12.43
C GLU A 329 4.62 -17.89 13.13
N ASP A 330 4.99 -17.72 14.40
CA ASP A 330 4.41 -16.68 15.26
C ASP A 330 4.93 -15.28 14.97
N VAL A 331 6.12 -15.14 14.39
CA VAL A 331 6.62 -13.84 13.94
C VAL A 331 5.69 -13.24 12.89
N GLN A 332 5.15 -14.06 11.97
CA GLN A 332 4.21 -13.59 10.96
C GLN A 332 2.92 -13.10 11.63
N ARG A 333 2.39 -13.83 12.61
CA ARG A 333 1.20 -13.40 13.36
C ARG A 333 1.46 -12.12 14.16
N LEU A 334 2.61 -12.00 14.81
CA LEU A 334 3.02 -10.79 15.54
C LEU A 334 3.03 -9.55 14.64
N VAL A 335 3.70 -9.67 13.49
CA VAL A 335 3.75 -8.59 12.50
C VAL A 335 2.35 -8.27 11.96
N GLY A 336 1.52 -9.30 11.72
CA GLY A 336 0.11 -9.16 11.39
C GLY A 336 -0.68 -8.37 12.43
N ARG A 337 -0.63 -8.79 13.71
CA ARG A 337 -1.36 -8.12 14.79
C ARG A 337 -1.02 -6.65 14.91
N LEU A 338 0.28 -6.34 14.86
CA LEU A 338 0.75 -4.97 14.97
C LEU A 338 0.33 -4.09 13.78
N HIS A 339 0.24 -4.65 12.58
CA HIS A 339 -0.12 -3.94 11.36
C HIS A 339 -1.64 -3.77 11.19
N TYR A 340 -2.41 -4.83 11.39
CA TYR A 340 -3.86 -4.80 11.26
C TYR A 340 -4.54 -4.11 12.45
N GLY A 341 -3.88 -4.08 13.62
CA GLY A 341 -4.47 -3.51 14.83
C GLY A 341 -5.70 -4.29 15.29
N ASP A 342 -5.74 -5.60 14.99
CA ASP A 342 -6.81 -6.55 15.28
C ASP A 342 -6.76 -7.07 16.73
N PHE A 343 -6.19 -6.28 17.65
CA PHE A 343 -6.10 -6.61 19.08
C PHE A 343 -6.70 -5.49 19.92
N GLY A 344 -7.31 -5.82 21.07
CA GLY A 344 -7.88 -4.84 21.98
C GLY A 344 -9.19 -4.20 21.49
N GLY A 345 -9.80 -4.77 20.45
CA GLY A 345 -11.12 -4.42 19.94
C GLY A 345 -11.27 -2.98 19.44
N ILE A 346 -12.49 -2.45 19.53
CA ILE A 346 -12.86 -1.11 19.05
C ILE A 346 -11.95 0.01 19.62
N PRO A 347 -11.58 0.03 20.93
CA PRO A 347 -10.67 1.05 21.45
C PRO A 347 -9.34 1.14 20.69
N MET A 348 -8.74 0.00 20.33
CA MET A 348 -7.47 -0.01 19.59
C MET A 348 -7.66 0.50 18.16
N LYS A 349 -8.73 0.09 17.48
CA LYS A 349 -9.09 0.61 16.15
C LYS A 349 -9.22 2.14 16.17
N ILE A 350 -9.85 2.72 17.19
CA ILE A 350 -9.99 4.18 17.35
C ILE A 350 -8.63 4.86 17.55
N ILE A 351 -7.75 4.28 18.37
CA ILE A 351 -6.38 4.80 18.59
C ILE A 351 -5.59 4.77 17.29
N TYR A 352 -5.57 3.63 16.59
CA TYR A 352 -4.87 3.45 15.32
C TYR A 352 -5.41 4.39 14.24
N PHE A 353 -6.73 4.54 14.14
CA PHE A 353 -7.38 5.48 13.24
C PHE A 353 -6.91 6.92 13.50
N SER A 354 -6.93 7.33 14.77
CA SER A 354 -6.48 8.66 15.18
C SER A 354 -5.01 8.90 14.86
N LEU A 355 -4.13 7.92 15.12
CA LEU A 355 -2.70 7.99 14.81
C LEU A 355 -2.42 7.99 13.30
N ALA A 356 -3.23 7.30 12.50
CA ALA A 356 -3.16 7.34 11.04
C ALA A 356 -3.54 8.74 10.51
N LEU A 357 -4.59 9.37 11.03
CA LEU A 357 -4.96 10.74 10.69
C LEU A 357 -3.90 11.77 11.15
N ILE A 358 -3.31 11.57 12.33
CA ILE A 358 -2.17 12.38 12.80
C ILE A 358 -1.00 12.23 11.83
N THR A 359 -0.73 11.02 11.33
CA THR A 359 0.34 10.78 10.34
C THR A 359 0.03 11.48 9.02
N CYS A 360 -1.21 11.42 8.53
CA CYS A 360 -1.66 12.21 7.38
C CYS A 360 -1.40 13.72 7.57
N PHE A 361 -1.68 14.25 8.76
CA PHE A 361 -1.38 15.63 9.12
C PHE A 361 0.13 15.92 9.12
N VAL A 362 0.96 15.05 9.69
CA VAL A 362 2.43 15.19 9.70
C VAL A 362 2.96 15.24 8.26
N ILE A 363 2.47 14.39 7.35
CA ILE A 363 2.89 14.39 5.95
C ILE A 363 2.48 15.71 5.25
N ILE A 364 1.22 16.14 5.38
CA ILE A 364 0.75 17.42 4.82
C ILE A 364 1.60 18.60 5.33
N THR A 365 1.82 18.66 6.65
CA THR A 365 2.57 19.75 7.26
C THR A 365 4.03 19.76 6.85
N GLY A 366 4.66 18.60 6.67
CA GLY A 366 6.02 18.49 6.13
C GLY A 366 6.14 19.12 4.74
N VAL A 367 5.18 18.84 3.85
CA VAL A 367 5.12 19.46 2.52
C VAL A 367 4.86 20.97 2.61
N LEU A 368 3.92 21.42 3.45
CA LEU A 368 3.65 22.85 3.65
C LEU A 368 4.89 23.61 4.15
N ILE A 369 5.63 23.05 5.10
CA ILE A 369 6.88 23.62 5.61
C ILE A 369 7.93 23.67 4.49
N TRP A 370 8.05 22.61 3.70
CA TRP A 370 8.98 22.55 2.57
C TRP A 370 8.70 23.64 1.53
N ILE A 371 7.42 23.85 1.23
CA ILE A 371 6.98 24.90 0.31
C ILE A 371 7.31 26.29 0.88
N GLU A 372 6.93 26.54 2.13
CA GLU A 372 7.09 27.83 2.80
C GLU A 372 8.58 28.21 2.92
N ALA A 373 9.43 27.24 3.27
CA ALA A 373 10.87 27.42 3.37
C ALA A 373 11.54 27.80 2.03
N ARG A 374 10.90 27.46 0.90
CA ARG A 374 11.40 27.68 -0.47
C ARG A 374 10.72 28.85 -1.19
N ASN A 375 9.76 29.52 -0.57
CA ASN A 375 9.15 30.72 -1.13
C ASN A 375 9.84 32.02 -0.66
N LYS A 376 11.17 32.07 -0.76
CA LYS A 376 11.98 33.22 -0.35
C LYS A 376 12.39 34.07 -1.56
N LYS A 377 12.55 35.40 -1.36
CA LYS A 377 13.06 36.32 -2.41
C LYS A 377 14.45 35.94 -2.93
N SER A 378 15.25 35.21 -2.14
CA SER A 378 16.57 34.73 -2.53
C SER A 378 16.54 33.52 -3.49
N MET A 379 15.38 32.87 -3.67
CA MET A 379 15.23 31.76 -4.61
C MET A 379 14.74 32.25 -5.96
N THR A 380 15.14 31.54 -7.03
CA THR A 380 14.80 31.96 -8.38
C THR A 380 13.30 31.84 -8.66
N ILE A 381 12.75 32.63 -9.58
CA ILE A 381 11.33 32.55 -9.94
C ILE A 381 10.97 31.14 -10.44
N SER A 382 11.88 30.50 -11.17
CA SER A 382 11.68 29.15 -11.68
C SER A 382 11.61 28.11 -10.57
N GLN A 383 12.45 28.22 -9.54
CA GLN A 383 12.40 27.34 -8.36
C GLN A 383 11.11 27.55 -7.56
N ARG A 384 10.72 28.80 -7.34
CA ARG A 384 9.48 29.14 -6.61
C ARG A 384 8.24 28.65 -7.35
N LEU A 385 8.20 28.80 -8.67
CA LEU A 385 7.12 28.28 -9.52
C LEU A 385 7.03 26.75 -9.47
N TYR A 386 8.18 26.05 -9.51
CA TYR A 386 8.22 24.60 -9.38
C TYR A 386 7.68 24.14 -8.02
N THR A 387 8.18 24.72 -6.93
CA THR A 387 7.75 24.40 -5.56
C THR A 387 6.26 24.67 -5.37
N ALA A 388 5.74 25.81 -5.87
CA ALA A 388 4.32 26.12 -5.81
C ALA A 388 3.49 25.11 -6.63
N LYS A 389 3.92 24.78 -7.85
CA LYS A 389 3.24 23.79 -8.70
C LYS A 389 3.13 22.43 -8.00
N VAL A 390 4.23 21.92 -7.47
CA VAL A 390 4.28 20.65 -6.73
C VAL A 390 3.34 20.71 -5.51
N GLY A 391 3.41 21.79 -4.73
CA GLY A 391 2.57 21.96 -3.55
C GLY A 391 1.07 21.97 -3.84
N HIS A 392 0.64 22.68 -4.89
CA HIS A 392 -0.77 22.69 -5.27
C HIS A 392 -1.27 21.34 -5.78
N ILE A 393 -0.46 20.61 -6.56
CA ILE A 393 -0.80 19.26 -7.04
C ILE A 393 -0.93 18.33 -5.84
N TYR A 394 0.06 18.36 -4.95
CA TYR A 394 0.09 17.55 -3.73
C TYR A 394 -1.18 17.77 -2.89
N LEU A 395 -1.49 19.03 -2.54
CA LEU A 395 -2.64 19.33 -1.70
C LEU A 395 -3.96 19.00 -2.40
N ALA A 396 -4.06 19.19 -3.71
CA ALA A 396 -5.25 18.83 -4.47
C ALA A 396 -5.50 17.31 -4.44
N ILE A 397 -4.46 16.49 -4.56
CA ILE A 397 -4.57 15.02 -4.47
C ILE A 397 -4.96 14.60 -3.06
N CYS A 398 -4.17 15.01 -2.05
CA CYS A 398 -4.33 14.51 -0.69
C CYS A 398 -5.62 15.04 -0.02
N LEU A 399 -5.87 16.35 -0.05
CA LEU A 399 -7.00 16.92 0.70
C LEU A 399 -8.36 16.59 0.08
N SER A 400 -8.40 16.31 -1.23
CA SER A 400 -9.65 15.90 -1.89
C SER A 400 -10.06 14.46 -1.56
N MET A 401 -9.18 13.62 -0.99
CA MET A 401 -9.59 12.27 -0.60
C MET A 401 -10.70 12.29 0.44
N LEU A 402 -10.66 13.20 1.44
CA LEU A 402 -11.70 13.30 2.47
C LEU A 402 -13.13 13.46 1.89
N PRO A 403 -13.43 14.49 1.08
CA PRO A 403 -14.77 14.64 0.51
C PRO A 403 -15.10 13.53 -0.49
N ILE A 404 -14.14 12.98 -1.23
CA ILE A 404 -14.41 11.90 -2.20
C ILE A 404 -14.74 10.59 -1.49
N THR A 405 -14.04 10.25 -0.41
CA THR A 405 -14.38 9.09 0.41
C THR A 405 -15.76 9.27 1.03
N ALA A 406 -16.07 10.43 1.62
CA ALA A 406 -17.41 10.71 2.14
C ALA A 406 -18.50 10.55 1.06
N LEU A 407 -18.23 11.07 -0.14
CA LEU A 407 -19.13 10.93 -1.29
C LEU A 407 -19.25 9.47 -1.78
N ALA A 408 -18.18 8.68 -1.70
CA ALA A 408 -18.22 7.25 -2.04
C ALA A 408 -19.09 6.44 -1.07
N PHE A 409 -19.13 6.78 0.23
CA PHE A 409 -20.08 6.19 1.17
C PHE A 409 -21.53 6.45 0.72
N LEU A 410 -21.84 7.68 0.27
CA LEU A 410 -23.18 7.98 -0.26
C LEU A 410 -23.47 7.17 -1.52
N PHE A 411 -22.50 7.10 -2.44
CA PHE A 411 -22.65 6.34 -3.69
C PHE A 411 -22.98 4.87 -3.44
N VAL A 412 -22.15 4.16 -2.66
CA VAL A 412 -22.36 2.72 -2.43
C VAL A 412 -23.67 2.45 -1.72
N LYS A 413 -24.14 3.38 -0.87
CA LYS A 413 -25.43 3.25 -0.20
C LYS A 413 -26.61 3.44 -1.15
N PHE A 414 -26.55 4.42 -2.05
CA PHE A 414 -27.58 4.65 -3.06
C PHE A 414 -27.58 3.59 -4.17
N SER A 415 -26.42 3.03 -4.50
CA SER A 415 -26.27 2.04 -5.57
C SER A 415 -26.33 0.59 -5.09
N ASN A 416 -26.63 0.34 -3.81
CA ASN A 416 -26.70 -1.03 -3.30
C ASN A 416 -27.78 -1.82 -4.05
N GLY A 417 -27.41 -2.98 -4.60
CA GLY A 417 -28.29 -3.82 -5.43
C GLY A 417 -28.45 -3.39 -6.90
N TYR A 418 -27.87 -2.26 -7.34
CA TYR A 418 -27.99 -1.80 -8.74
C TYR A 418 -26.92 -2.37 -9.67
N PHE A 419 -25.75 -2.73 -9.15
CA PHE A 419 -24.63 -3.25 -9.93
C PHE A 419 -24.28 -4.68 -9.50
N GLU A 420 -24.20 -5.60 -10.45
CA GLU A 420 -23.65 -6.95 -10.21
C GLU A 420 -22.14 -6.87 -9.94
N ASP A 421 -21.37 -6.20 -10.80
CA ASP A 421 -19.94 -5.94 -10.56
C ASP A 421 -19.75 -4.64 -9.74
N LYS A 422 -19.88 -4.77 -8.42
CA LYS A 422 -19.66 -3.68 -7.47
C LYS A 422 -18.22 -3.14 -7.53
N GLN A 423 -17.23 -4.01 -7.74
CA GLN A 423 -15.82 -3.62 -7.81
C GLN A 423 -15.59 -2.58 -8.89
N THR A 424 -16.04 -2.86 -10.11
CA THR A 424 -15.88 -1.96 -11.25
C THR A 424 -16.63 -0.65 -11.04
N ALA A 425 -17.85 -0.71 -10.49
CA ALA A 425 -18.64 0.49 -10.20
C ALA A 425 -17.95 1.42 -9.19
N ILE A 426 -17.43 0.87 -8.08
CA ILE A 426 -16.71 1.64 -7.05
C ILE A 426 -15.42 2.25 -7.63
N TYR A 427 -14.67 1.49 -8.44
CA TYR A 427 -13.42 1.97 -9.05
C TYR A 427 -13.68 3.19 -9.94
N TYR A 428 -14.60 3.07 -10.89
CA TYR A 428 -14.92 4.17 -11.80
C TYR A 428 -15.43 5.38 -11.04
N PHE A 429 -16.37 5.19 -10.11
CA PHE A 429 -16.92 6.28 -9.33
C PHE A 429 -15.81 7.03 -8.57
N TYR A 430 -14.99 6.31 -7.80
CA TYR A 430 -13.99 6.92 -6.94
C TYR A 430 -12.90 7.63 -7.76
N PHE A 431 -12.30 6.97 -8.76
CA PHE A 431 -11.19 7.57 -9.50
C PHE A 431 -11.62 8.70 -10.44
N ILE A 432 -12.79 8.61 -11.07
CA ILE A 432 -13.28 9.69 -11.95
C ILE A 432 -13.62 10.92 -11.11
N THR A 433 -14.38 10.76 -10.04
CA THR A 433 -14.75 11.91 -9.18
C THR A 433 -13.51 12.51 -8.51
N TRP A 434 -12.56 11.69 -8.05
CA TRP A 434 -11.30 12.16 -7.51
C TRP A 434 -10.48 12.95 -8.53
N LEU A 435 -10.34 12.44 -9.76
CA LEU A 435 -9.63 13.13 -10.83
C LEU A 435 -10.27 14.48 -11.16
N ILE A 436 -11.61 14.55 -11.26
CA ILE A 436 -12.34 15.80 -11.50
C ILE A 436 -12.03 16.83 -10.42
N VAL A 437 -12.09 16.44 -9.15
CA VAL A 437 -11.81 17.35 -8.03
C VAL A 437 -10.33 17.77 -7.99
N ILE A 438 -9.41 16.85 -8.27
CA ILE A 438 -7.98 17.17 -8.39
C ILE A 438 -7.75 18.23 -9.47
N LEU A 439 -8.34 18.05 -10.66
CA LEU A 439 -8.21 18.99 -11.76
C LEU A 439 -8.81 20.36 -11.39
N PHE A 440 -10.02 20.38 -10.81
CA PHE A 440 -10.66 21.60 -10.35
C PHE A 440 -9.79 22.38 -9.35
N PHE A 441 -9.31 21.72 -8.30
CA PHE A 441 -8.43 22.33 -7.31
C PHE A 441 -7.07 22.76 -7.88
N ARG A 442 -6.54 21.97 -8.83
CA ARG A 442 -5.31 22.33 -9.53
C ARG A 442 -5.46 23.61 -10.34
N PHE A 443 -6.62 23.86 -10.96
CA PHE A 443 -6.89 25.10 -11.69
C PHE A 443 -7.01 26.31 -10.76
N LYS A 444 -7.54 26.13 -9.54
CA LYS A 444 -7.65 27.23 -8.56
C LYS A 444 -6.29 27.72 -8.04
N ARG A 445 -5.27 26.85 -7.95
CA ARG A 445 -3.90 27.18 -7.52
C ARG A 445 -3.84 27.97 -6.20
N ASP A 446 -4.76 27.67 -5.28
CA ASP A 446 -4.87 28.38 -4.00
C ASP A 446 -5.05 27.38 -2.86
N ASN A 447 -4.01 27.22 -2.04
CA ASN A 447 -4.00 26.27 -0.93
C ASN A 447 -5.09 26.56 0.12
N TYR A 448 -5.46 27.84 0.28
CA TYR A 448 -6.56 28.23 1.18
C TYR A 448 -7.89 27.69 0.66
N ILE A 449 -8.15 27.87 -0.64
CA ILE A 449 -9.36 27.36 -1.29
C ILE A 449 -9.39 25.83 -1.21
N ILE A 450 -8.30 25.15 -1.61
CA ILE A 450 -8.24 23.68 -1.61
C ILE A 450 -8.57 23.14 -0.21
N ASN A 451 -7.91 23.65 0.83
CA ASN A 451 -8.14 23.17 2.20
C ASN A 451 -9.56 23.49 2.67
N LYS A 452 -10.00 24.74 2.48
CA LYS A 452 -11.30 25.19 2.97
C LYS A 452 -12.46 24.45 2.32
N TYR A 453 -12.45 24.26 1.00
CA TYR A 453 -13.52 23.55 0.30
C TYR A 453 -13.45 22.03 0.52
N SER A 454 -12.26 21.44 0.66
CA SER A 454 -12.16 20.01 1.01
C SER A 454 -12.79 19.72 2.37
N LEU A 455 -12.55 20.58 3.37
CA LEU A 455 -13.18 20.48 4.69
C LEU A 455 -14.69 20.72 4.64
N LEU A 456 -15.15 21.69 3.85
CA LEU A 456 -16.58 21.98 3.71
C LEU A 456 -17.33 20.81 3.08
N PHE A 457 -16.86 20.33 1.92
CA PHE A 457 -17.50 19.19 1.24
C PHE A 457 -17.36 17.90 2.06
N GLY A 458 -16.23 17.70 2.73
CA GLY A 458 -16.05 16.57 3.65
C GLY A 458 -17.04 16.61 4.81
N ALA A 459 -17.33 17.80 5.37
CA ALA A 459 -18.35 17.96 6.40
C ALA A 459 -19.76 17.72 5.85
N ILE A 460 -20.12 18.33 4.71
CA ILE A 460 -21.45 18.18 4.11
C ILE A 460 -21.73 16.71 3.79
N PHE A 461 -20.86 16.07 3.02
CA PHE A 461 -21.05 14.67 2.65
C PHE A 461 -20.95 13.75 3.87
N GLY A 462 -20.03 14.02 4.79
CA GLY A 462 -19.88 13.24 6.02
C GLY A 462 -21.12 13.26 6.90
N PHE A 463 -21.80 14.40 7.07
CA PHE A 463 -23.09 14.44 7.78
C PHE A 463 -24.22 13.74 7.03
N LEU A 464 -24.14 13.66 5.70
CA LEU A 464 -25.12 12.93 4.90
C LEU A 464 -24.97 11.42 5.01
N VAL A 465 -23.79 10.88 5.34
CA VAL A 465 -23.56 9.43 5.46
C VAL A 465 -24.59 8.75 6.40
N PRO A 466 -24.70 9.12 7.69
CA PRO A 466 -25.69 8.50 8.58
C PRO A 466 -27.14 8.79 8.18
N VAL A 467 -27.41 9.94 7.55
CA VAL A 467 -28.74 10.27 7.04
C VAL A 467 -29.13 9.34 5.90
N THR A 468 -28.21 9.07 4.97
CA THR A 468 -28.45 8.13 3.87
C THR A 468 -28.61 6.70 4.38
N ASN A 469 -27.88 6.29 5.42
CA ASN A 469 -28.07 4.98 6.03
C ASN A 469 -29.47 4.83 6.63
N GLY A 470 -29.92 5.82 7.41
CA GLY A 470 -31.27 5.84 7.98
C GLY A 470 -32.38 5.82 6.93
N ILE A 471 -32.22 6.55 5.82
CA ILE A 471 -33.22 6.60 4.74
C ILE A 471 -33.23 5.31 3.91
N MET A 472 -32.07 4.80 3.50
CA MET A 472 -31.97 3.69 2.55
C MET A 472 -32.15 2.32 3.20
N SER A 473 -31.72 2.15 4.46
CA SER A 473 -31.74 0.86 5.16
C SER A 473 -32.65 0.84 6.39
N GLY A 474 -33.23 1.97 6.79
CA GLY A 474 -33.96 2.07 8.06
C GLY A 474 -33.07 2.06 9.31
N ASN A 475 -31.75 1.89 9.13
CA ASN A 475 -30.77 1.78 10.20
C ASN A 475 -30.36 3.16 10.73
N TRP A 476 -31.30 3.86 11.37
CA TRP A 476 -30.99 5.08 12.11
C TRP A 476 -30.12 4.77 13.33
N LEU A 477 -29.33 5.74 13.80
CA LEU A 477 -28.46 5.61 14.97
C LEU A 477 -29.14 4.96 16.18
N TRP A 478 -30.35 5.41 16.52
CA TRP A 478 -31.11 4.85 17.64
C TRP A 478 -31.63 3.44 17.36
N SER A 479 -31.97 3.13 16.10
CA SER A 479 -32.39 1.79 15.68
C SER A 479 -31.22 0.82 15.82
N SER A 480 -30.07 1.14 15.21
CA SER A 480 -28.86 0.32 15.26
C SER A 480 -28.40 0.08 16.70
N PHE A 481 -28.48 1.10 17.56
CA PHE A 481 -28.18 0.94 18.99
C PHE A 481 -29.16 -0.01 19.68
N SER A 482 -30.48 0.16 19.48
CA SER A 482 -31.50 -0.69 20.11
C SER A 482 -31.44 -2.15 19.67
N GLN A 483 -30.97 -2.40 18.45
CA GLN A 483 -30.82 -3.72 17.85
C GLN A 483 -29.42 -4.31 18.02
N HIS A 484 -28.56 -3.68 18.84
CA HIS A 484 -27.19 -4.13 19.11
C HIS A 484 -26.27 -4.23 17.87
N GLN A 485 -26.57 -3.47 16.82
CA GLN A 485 -25.79 -3.42 15.57
C GLN A 485 -24.67 -2.37 15.69
N TYR A 486 -23.67 -2.69 16.52
CA TYR A 486 -22.58 -1.76 16.86
C TYR A 486 -21.65 -1.46 15.69
N GLU A 487 -21.49 -2.39 14.75
CA GLU A 487 -20.72 -2.25 13.52
C GLU A 487 -21.24 -1.10 12.66
N ILE A 488 -22.56 -1.09 12.43
CA ILE A 488 -23.25 -0.05 11.65
C ILE A 488 -23.19 1.28 12.41
N LEU A 489 -23.52 1.25 13.71
CA LEU A 489 -23.51 2.44 14.57
C LEU A 489 -22.13 3.12 14.61
N LEU A 490 -21.05 2.33 14.65
CA LEU A 490 -19.68 2.82 14.70
C LEU A 490 -19.34 3.68 13.47
N ILE A 491 -19.72 3.24 12.27
CA ILE A 491 -19.47 3.97 11.02
C ILE A 491 -20.22 5.31 11.00
N ASP A 492 -21.48 5.31 11.43
CA ASP A 492 -22.29 6.53 11.49
C ASP A 492 -21.73 7.54 12.50
N ILE A 493 -21.35 7.09 13.70
CA ILE A 493 -20.71 7.92 14.72
C ILE A 493 -19.35 8.46 14.23
N MET A 494 -18.56 7.60 13.59
CA MET A 494 -17.26 7.98 13.02
C MET A 494 -17.42 9.14 12.03
N TRP A 495 -18.37 9.05 11.11
CA TRP A 495 -18.62 10.11 10.13
C TRP A 495 -19.16 11.39 10.74
N ILE A 496 -20.01 11.32 11.77
CA ILE A 496 -20.46 12.51 12.53
C ILE A 496 -19.27 13.22 13.17
N ILE A 497 -18.34 12.47 13.77
CA ILE A 497 -17.14 13.04 14.40
C ILE A 497 -16.23 13.69 13.34
N ILE A 498 -15.94 12.98 12.24
CA ILE A 498 -15.10 13.50 11.14
C ILE A 498 -15.72 14.75 10.53
N ALA A 499 -17.03 14.75 10.26
CA ALA A 499 -17.75 15.87 9.69
C ALA A 499 -17.77 17.07 10.64
N SER A 500 -18.01 16.84 11.94
CA SER A 500 -18.00 17.88 12.96
C SER A 500 -16.63 18.53 13.11
N ILE A 501 -15.56 17.72 13.17
CA ILE A 501 -14.18 18.21 13.21
C ILE A 501 -13.87 19.02 11.95
N SER A 502 -14.25 18.51 10.78
CA SER A 502 -14.04 19.19 9.50
C SER A 502 -14.76 20.55 9.45
N LEU A 503 -16.00 20.62 9.93
CA LEU A 503 -16.77 21.85 10.03
C LEU A 503 -16.14 22.84 11.02
N ILE A 504 -15.69 22.38 12.19
CA ILE A 504 -15.01 23.22 13.18
C ILE A 504 -13.75 23.85 12.57
N PHE A 505 -12.93 23.07 11.87
CA PHE A 505 -11.73 23.59 11.21
C PHE A 505 -12.06 24.53 10.04
N TYR A 506 -13.07 24.20 9.24
CA TYR A 506 -13.58 25.09 8.19
C TYR A 506 -13.95 26.47 8.74
N LEU A 507 -14.71 26.52 9.84
CA LEU A 507 -15.13 27.77 10.50
C LEU A 507 -13.96 28.55 11.11
N ARG A 508 -12.90 27.86 11.54
CA ARG A 508 -11.67 28.50 12.06
C ARG A 508 -10.75 29.05 10.97
N ILE A 509 -10.83 28.54 9.74
CA ILE A 509 -9.99 29.01 8.62
C ILE A 509 -10.53 30.34 8.05
N ARG A 510 -10.01 31.45 8.60
CA ARG A 510 -10.35 32.83 8.21
C ARG A 510 -9.41 33.41 7.15
N PRO A 511 -9.86 34.34 6.29
CA PRO A 511 -9.00 34.99 5.28
C PRO A 511 -7.75 35.67 5.86
N LYS A 512 -7.82 36.20 7.09
CA LYS A 512 -6.67 36.79 7.80
C LYS A 512 -5.50 35.80 7.99
N VAL A 513 -5.78 34.49 8.03
CA VAL A 513 -4.75 33.43 8.10
C VAL A 513 -4.01 33.30 6.77
N LYS A 514 -4.70 33.53 5.64
CA LYS A 514 -4.10 33.55 4.30
C LYS A 514 -2.99 34.61 4.21
N ASN A 515 -3.31 35.83 4.67
CA ASN A 515 -2.38 36.97 4.70
C ASN A 515 -1.09 36.73 5.52
N GLN A 516 -1.07 35.71 6.39
CA GLN A 516 0.12 35.35 7.17
C GLN A 516 1.09 34.43 6.43
N SER A 517 0.62 33.74 5.38
CA SER A 517 1.44 32.85 4.54
C SER A 517 2.49 33.64 3.77
N ILE A 518 3.70 33.09 3.63
CA ILE A 518 4.75 33.68 2.80
C ILE A 518 4.35 33.74 1.33
N PHE A 519 3.42 32.89 0.86
CA PHE A 519 2.83 33.03 -0.48
C PHE A 519 2.15 34.37 -0.71
N ASP A 520 1.46 34.90 0.29
CA ASP A 520 0.82 36.21 0.19
C ASP A 520 1.82 37.34 0.46
N LYS A 521 2.87 37.10 1.25
CA LYS A 521 3.95 38.09 1.48
C LYS A 521 4.86 38.27 0.27
N ASN A 522 5.11 37.20 -0.48
CA ASN A 522 5.88 37.18 -1.71
C ASN A 522 5.02 36.54 -2.82
N PRO A 523 4.00 37.24 -3.33
CA PRO A 523 3.12 36.68 -4.35
C PRO A 523 3.90 36.42 -5.64
N ILE A 524 3.49 35.36 -6.35
CA ILE A 524 3.97 35.08 -7.71
C ILE A 524 2.93 35.69 -8.66
N ASP A 525 3.34 36.68 -9.45
CA ASP A 525 2.48 37.21 -10.51
C ASP A 525 2.45 36.22 -11.68
N TYR A 526 1.42 35.37 -11.69
CA TYR A 526 1.21 34.39 -12.74
C TYR A 526 0.87 35.00 -14.10
N LYS A 527 0.44 36.27 -14.18
CA LYS A 527 0.12 36.95 -15.45
C LYS A 527 1.38 37.49 -16.14
N ASN A 528 2.41 37.84 -15.37
CA ASN A 528 3.64 38.47 -15.87
C ASN A 528 4.90 37.60 -15.71
N ILE A 529 4.78 36.26 -15.79
CA ILE A 529 5.90 35.33 -15.58
C ILE A 529 7.08 35.59 -16.53
N SER A 530 6.81 35.95 -17.79
CA SER A 530 7.85 36.26 -18.79
C SER A 530 8.68 37.48 -18.38
N ALA A 531 8.02 38.54 -17.92
CA ALA A 531 8.66 39.75 -17.42
C ALA A 531 9.48 39.48 -16.16
N LEU A 532 8.95 38.70 -15.21
CA LEU A 532 9.68 38.32 -13.98
C LEU A 532 10.94 37.51 -14.28
N LYS A 533 10.87 36.55 -15.22
CA LYS A 533 12.05 35.80 -15.68
C LYS A 533 13.07 36.71 -16.35
N ALA A 534 12.63 37.67 -17.16
CA ALA A 534 13.50 38.63 -17.83
C ALA A 534 14.20 39.58 -16.83
N GLU A 535 13.47 40.06 -15.82
CA GLU A 535 14.01 40.90 -14.75
C GLU A 535 15.03 40.16 -13.88
N GLU A 536 14.76 38.89 -13.55
CA GLU A 536 15.70 38.03 -12.82
C GLU A 536 16.96 37.74 -13.65
N THR A 537 16.79 37.47 -14.94
CA THR A 537 17.93 37.28 -15.87
C THR A 537 18.80 38.54 -15.91
N LYS A 538 18.19 39.74 -15.99
CA LYS A 538 18.88 41.04 -15.95
C LYS A 538 19.61 41.28 -14.62
N LYS A 539 18.99 40.96 -13.47
CA LYS A 539 19.63 41.08 -12.15
C LYS A 539 20.84 40.16 -12.00
N MET A 540 20.75 38.94 -12.51
CA MET A 540 21.89 38.01 -12.53
C MET A 540 23.02 38.47 -13.47
N THR A 541 22.68 39.07 -14.63
CA THR A 541 23.71 39.65 -15.52
C THR A 541 24.34 40.90 -14.94
N HIS A 542 23.58 41.75 -14.24
CA HIS A 542 24.09 42.97 -13.62
C HIS A 542 24.97 42.70 -12.39
N ASN A 543 24.60 41.72 -11.54
CA ASN A 543 25.44 41.28 -10.42
C ASN A 543 26.74 40.61 -10.92
N ASN A 544 26.70 39.83 -12.00
CA ASN A 544 27.92 39.28 -12.60
C ASN A 544 28.84 40.36 -13.19
N TYR A 545 28.32 41.51 -13.62
CA TYR A 545 29.11 42.67 -14.08
C TYR A 545 29.73 43.47 -12.92
N MET A 546 29.10 43.47 -11.74
CA MET A 546 29.63 44.13 -10.54
C MET A 546 30.61 43.24 -9.76
N GLU A 547 30.41 41.92 -9.72
CA GLU A 547 31.35 40.96 -9.09
C GLU A 547 32.63 40.73 -9.90
N THR A 548 32.68 41.10 -11.19
CA THR A 548 33.92 41.08 -11.98
C THR A 548 34.99 42.08 -11.51
N ASN A 549 34.67 43.02 -10.60
CA ASN A 549 35.64 43.95 -10.01
C ASN A 549 35.95 43.72 -8.53
N THR A 550 35.49 42.63 -7.92
CA THR A 550 35.95 42.29 -6.57
C THR A 550 35.77 40.79 -6.29
N ILE A 551 36.91 40.09 -6.24
CA ILE A 551 37.08 38.72 -5.71
C ILE A 551 36.69 37.61 -6.71
N ALA A 552 37.69 37.25 -7.51
CA ALA A 552 37.88 35.87 -7.92
C ALA A 552 38.04 35.00 -6.67
N THR A 553 36.99 34.30 -6.24
CA THR A 553 37.01 32.92 -5.70
C THR A 553 35.65 32.56 -5.09
N THR A 554 35.15 31.37 -5.46
CA THR A 554 34.09 30.59 -4.80
C THR A 554 32.63 31.08 -4.87
N ALA A 555 31.93 30.71 -5.96
CA ALA A 555 30.48 30.53 -5.94
C ALA A 555 30.10 29.18 -6.57
N LYS A 556 29.96 28.16 -5.71
CA LYS A 556 29.37 26.86 -6.08
C LYS A 556 27.85 27.04 -6.07
N ASN A 557 27.24 26.89 -7.23
CA ASN A 557 25.80 27.06 -7.43
C ASN A 557 25.03 25.87 -6.82
N ASP A 558 24.46 26.05 -5.64
CA ASP A 558 23.96 24.98 -4.74
C ASP A 558 22.61 24.34 -5.11
N ASN A 559 22.11 24.47 -6.35
CA ASN A 559 20.85 23.82 -6.75
C ASN A 559 20.83 23.28 -8.19
N TYR A 560 21.98 22.83 -8.68
CA TYR A 560 22.02 21.95 -9.85
C TYR A 560 22.26 20.52 -9.34
N MET A 561 21.33 19.59 -9.58
CA MET A 561 21.68 18.17 -9.47
C MET A 561 22.87 17.94 -10.37
N SER A 562 24.00 17.52 -9.78
CA SER A 562 25.22 17.29 -10.56
C SER A 562 24.89 16.32 -11.70
N VAL A 563 25.48 16.53 -12.88
CA VAL A 563 25.24 15.65 -14.03
C VAL A 563 25.51 14.19 -13.66
N ARG A 564 26.47 13.94 -12.75
CA ARG A 564 26.75 12.60 -12.19
C ARG A 564 25.58 12.04 -11.38
N THR A 565 24.95 12.85 -10.53
CA THR A 565 23.77 12.43 -9.76
C THR A 565 22.61 12.04 -10.69
N LYS A 566 22.37 12.80 -11.76
CA LYS A 566 21.36 12.46 -12.76
C LYS A 566 21.66 11.14 -13.46
N ILE A 567 22.91 10.92 -13.86
CA ILE A 567 23.38 9.68 -14.48
C ILE A 567 23.17 8.49 -13.54
N ILE A 568 23.53 8.63 -12.26
CA ILE A 568 23.34 7.56 -11.25
C ILE A 568 21.85 7.22 -11.11
N ILE A 569 20.97 8.22 -10.97
CA ILE A 569 19.53 8.01 -10.86
C ILE A 569 18.98 7.29 -12.10
N LEU A 570 19.42 7.70 -13.29
CA LEU A 570 18.97 7.10 -14.55
C LEU A 570 19.46 5.66 -14.72
N TRP A 571 20.71 5.34 -14.32
CA TRP A 571 21.16 3.96 -14.25
C TRP A 571 20.33 3.14 -13.27
N MET A 572 20.05 3.67 -12.07
CA MET A 572 19.20 3.00 -11.08
C MET A 572 17.77 2.76 -11.59
N PHE A 573 17.22 3.72 -12.34
CA PHE A 573 15.90 3.59 -12.94
C PHE A 573 15.86 2.50 -14.01
N ILE A 574 16.92 2.37 -14.82
CA ILE A 574 17.05 1.28 -15.81
C ILE A 574 17.15 -0.08 -15.11
N ILE A 575 17.91 -0.19 -14.02
CA ILE A 575 18.02 -1.44 -13.23
C ILE A 575 16.66 -1.84 -12.68
N LEU A 576 15.96 -0.91 -12.05
CA LEU A 576 14.61 -1.15 -11.54
C LEU A 576 13.66 -1.54 -12.68
N GLY A 577 13.74 -0.83 -13.82
CA GLY A 577 12.98 -1.14 -15.02
C GLY A 577 13.21 -2.58 -15.50
N PHE A 578 14.46 -3.03 -15.62
CA PHE A 578 14.78 -4.41 -16.00
C PHE A 578 14.23 -5.41 -14.99
N ILE A 579 14.46 -5.20 -13.68
CA ILE A 579 13.93 -6.07 -12.63
C ILE A 579 12.41 -6.19 -12.75
N PHE A 580 11.71 -5.06 -12.89
CA PHE A 580 10.26 -5.06 -13.06
C PHE A 580 9.84 -5.77 -14.35
N HIS A 581 10.44 -5.43 -15.49
CA HIS A 581 10.12 -6.07 -16.77
C HIS A 581 10.34 -7.59 -16.73
N HIS A 582 11.39 -8.09 -16.07
CA HIS A 582 11.59 -9.54 -15.92
C HIS A 582 10.56 -10.21 -15.00
N ILE A 583 10.13 -9.51 -13.94
CA ILE A 583 9.01 -9.96 -13.10
C ILE A 583 7.71 -10.06 -13.94
N TYR A 584 7.52 -9.18 -14.92
CA TYR A 584 6.34 -9.18 -15.81
C TYR A 584 6.42 -10.18 -16.96
N GLY A 585 7.56 -10.27 -17.65
CA GLY A 585 7.71 -11.00 -18.92
C GLY A 585 8.19 -12.44 -18.80
N LEU A 586 8.85 -12.84 -17.70
CA LEU A 586 9.41 -14.20 -17.58
C LEU A 586 8.83 -15.02 -16.42
N ALA A 587 8.34 -14.39 -15.35
CA ALA A 587 7.80 -15.15 -14.22
C ALA A 587 6.38 -15.71 -14.48
N SER A 588 5.57 -15.03 -15.28
CA SER A 588 4.22 -15.48 -15.68
C SER A 588 4.31 -16.53 -16.79
N ILE A 589 5.05 -16.23 -17.86
CA ILE A 589 5.09 -17.04 -19.09
C ILE A 589 5.96 -18.30 -18.93
N PHE A 590 7.06 -18.25 -18.17
CA PHE A 590 7.96 -19.39 -18.03
C PHE A 590 7.90 -20.12 -16.68
N PHE A 591 7.32 -19.52 -15.63
CA PHE A 591 7.38 -20.10 -14.28
C PHE A 591 6.10 -20.09 -13.45
N ASN A 592 4.90 -19.80 -14.01
CA ASN A 592 3.71 -20.47 -13.47
C ASN A 592 2.37 -20.43 -14.23
N GLU A 593 2.20 -19.80 -15.39
CA GLU A 593 0.89 -19.81 -16.08
C GLU A 593 1.11 -19.61 -17.58
N SER A 594 1.17 -20.69 -18.39
CA SER A 594 0.51 -20.81 -19.73
C SER A 594 1.21 -21.68 -20.79
N VAL A 595 2.51 -22.03 -20.73
CA VAL A 595 3.10 -22.91 -21.77
C VAL A 595 4.13 -23.89 -21.18
N LEU A 596 3.72 -25.14 -20.95
CA LEU A 596 4.63 -26.27 -20.76
C LEU A 596 5.09 -26.74 -22.15
N ILE A 597 6.31 -26.38 -22.55
CA ILE A 597 6.97 -27.02 -23.70
C ILE A 597 7.61 -28.31 -23.19
N GLU A 598 7.50 -29.39 -23.97
CA GLU A 598 8.07 -30.70 -23.65
C GLU A 598 9.58 -30.58 -23.37
N GLY A 599 10.01 -30.94 -22.14
CA GLY A 599 11.41 -30.83 -21.69
C GLY A 599 11.75 -29.62 -20.80
N ALA A 600 10.79 -28.76 -20.45
CA ALA A 600 11.03 -27.67 -19.50
C ALA A 600 11.24 -28.20 -18.07
N THR A 601 12.44 -27.97 -17.50
CA THR A 601 12.83 -28.47 -16.15
C THR A 601 12.50 -27.50 -15.02
N GLY A 602 11.98 -26.30 -15.34
CA GLY A 602 11.85 -25.22 -14.36
C GLY A 602 13.16 -24.48 -14.06
N GLU A 603 14.28 -24.84 -14.72
CA GLU A 603 15.55 -24.13 -14.58
C GLU A 603 15.68 -22.98 -15.58
N THR A 604 16.18 -21.82 -15.12
CA THR A 604 16.47 -20.68 -16.00
C THR A 604 17.70 -21.00 -16.86
N PRO A 605 17.61 -20.91 -18.20
CA PRO A 605 18.73 -21.28 -19.06
C PRO A 605 19.92 -20.33 -18.88
N PHE A 606 21.14 -20.85 -19.04
CA PHE A 606 22.38 -20.09 -18.81
C PHE A 606 22.46 -18.77 -19.61
N TRP A 607 21.95 -18.75 -20.84
CA TRP A 607 21.94 -17.53 -21.67
C TRP A 607 21.12 -16.40 -21.02
N ALA A 608 20.02 -16.71 -20.33
CA ALA A 608 19.20 -15.72 -19.65
C ALA A 608 19.95 -15.12 -18.43
N HIS A 609 20.74 -15.94 -17.73
CA HIS A 609 21.64 -15.44 -16.68
C HIS A 609 22.71 -14.49 -17.23
N GLN A 610 23.31 -14.81 -18.39
CA GLN A 610 24.28 -13.93 -19.04
C GLN A 610 23.64 -12.59 -19.41
N TRP A 611 22.42 -12.61 -19.95
CA TRP A 611 21.66 -11.40 -20.27
C TRP A 611 21.36 -10.53 -19.04
N ARG A 612 20.94 -11.13 -17.92
CA ARG A 612 20.71 -10.41 -16.67
C ARG A 612 21.99 -9.76 -16.13
N ILE A 613 23.10 -10.49 -16.14
CA ILE A 613 24.39 -9.95 -15.71
C ILE A 613 24.81 -8.77 -16.61
N LEU A 614 24.62 -8.88 -17.92
CA LEU A 614 24.98 -7.83 -18.86
C LEU A 614 24.06 -6.60 -18.75
N MET A 615 22.75 -6.76 -18.62
CA MET A 615 21.83 -5.63 -18.62
C MET A 615 21.63 -5.02 -17.23
N GLU A 616 21.32 -5.83 -16.21
CA GLU A 616 21.11 -5.39 -14.83
C GLU A 616 22.45 -5.16 -14.11
N GLY A 617 23.33 -6.16 -14.18
CA GLY A 617 24.60 -6.16 -13.46
C GLY A 617 25.54 -5.04 -13.93
N LEU A 618 25.71 -4.85 -15.25
CA LEU A 618 26.55 -3.75 -15.75
C LEU A 618 25.90 -2.39 -15.54
N ALA A 619 24.58 -2.24 -15.62
CA ALA A 619 23.90 -0.99 -15.29
C ALA A 619 24.15 -0.59 -13.82
N PHE A 620 24.07 -1.56 -12.90
CA PHE A 620 24.42 -1.36 -11.48
C PHE A 620 25.89 -1.00 -11.30
N PHE A 621 26.78 -1.72 -11.98
CA PHE A 621 28.20 -1.44 -11.97
C PHE A 621 28.51 -0.01 -12.45
N PHE A 622 27.89 0.44 -13.55
CA PHE A 622 28.03 1.82 -14.02
C PHE A 622 27.46 2.84 -13.05
N ALA A 623 26.32 2.56 -12.38
CA ALA A 623 25.76 3.44 -11.36
C ALA A 623 26.75 3.65 -10.20
N VAL A 624 27.28 2.55 -9.65
CA VAL A 624 28.23 2.56 -8.54
C VAL A 624 29.54 3.24 -8.94
N LEU A 625 30.11 2.86 -10.09
CA LEU A 625 31.36 3.46 -10.56
C LEU A 625 31.21 4.94 -10.89
N THR A 626 30.04 5.42 -11.30
CA THR A 626 29.80 6.85 -11.55
C THR A 626 29.97 7.69 -10.27
N VAL A 627 29.82 7.09 -9.07
CA VAL A 627 30.09 7.76 -7.78
C VAL A 627 31.57 8.12 -7.67
N GLN A 628 32.48 7.19 -8.00
CA GLN A 628 33.91 7.35 -7.76
C GLN A 628 34.71 7.75 -9.01
N LEU A 629 34.42 7.17 -10.17
CA LEU A 629 35.21 7.33 -11.39
C LEU A 629 34.73 8.48 -12.27
N SER A 630 35.66 9.35 -12.63
CA SER A 630 35.45 10.48 -13.56
C SER A 630 36.41 10.46 -14.75
N LYS A 631 37.19 9.37 -14.93
CA LYS A 631 38.18 9.23 -15.99
C LYS A 631 37.53 9.18 -17.38
N SER A 632 38.22 9.71 -18.40
CA SER A 632 37.69 9.81 -19.77
C SER A 632 37.25 8.46 -20.35
N TRP A 633 38.07 7.42 -20.19
CA TRP A 633 37.75 6.07 -20.67
C TRP A 633 36.45 5.51 -20.08
N PHE A 634 36.20 5.76 -18.79
CA PHE A 634 34.98 5.31 -18.11
C PHE A 634 33.74 6.07 -18.61
N ARG A 635 33.85 7.38 -18.83
CA ARG A 635 32.74 8.19 -19.38
C ARG A 635 32.36 7.70 -20.78
N TRP A 636 33.36 7.35 -21.59
CA TRP A 636 33.14 6.79 -22.92
C TRP A 636 32.53 5.39 -22.87
N ALA A 637 33.06 4.49 -22.05
CA ALA A 637 32.51 3.14 -21.88
C ALA A 637 31.05 3.18 -21.41
N SER A 638 30.74 4.00 -20.40
CA SER A 638 29.38 4.18 -19.89
C SER A 638 28.45 4.77 -20.95
N PHE A 639 28.93 5.73 -21.74
CA PHE A 639 28.16 6.32 -22.85
C PHE A 639 27.84 5.31 -23.96
N VAL A 640 28.82 4.51 -24.39
CA VAL A 640 28.62 3.47 -25.40
C VAL A 640 27.62 2.42 -24.90
N TRP A 641 27.78 1.95 -23.67
CA TRP A 641 26.85 0.99 -23.09
C TRP A 641 25.43 1.54 -22.97
N ALA A 642 25.27 2.80 -22.56
CA ALA A 642 23.96 3.44 -22.50
C ALA A 642 23.28 3.54 -23.88
N ILE A 643 24.04 3.70 -24.98
CA ILE A 643 23.48 3.66 -26.34
C ILE A 643 22.96 2.26 -26.65
N ILE A 644 23.73 1.21 -26.36
CA ILE A 644 23.33 -0.18 -26.60
C ILE A 644 22.04 -0.50 -25.85
N VAL A 645 21.97 -0.14 -24.57
CA VAL A 645 20.77 -0.31 -23.73
C VAL A 645 19.60 0.50 -24.27
N ALA A 646 19.82 1.72 -24.74
CA ALA A 646 18.75 2.55 -25.33
C ALA A 646 18.19 1.94 -26.62
N LEU A 647 19.06 1.48 -27.52
CA LEU A 647 18.66 0.82 -28.76
C LEU A 647 17.90 -0.47 -28.47
N PHE A 648 18.39 -1.28 -27.53
CA PHE A 648 17.71 -2.49 -27.08
C PHE A 648 16.31 -2.18 -26.54
N ASN A 649 16.18 -1.24 -25.60
CA ASN A 649 14.87 -0.90 -25.02
C ASN A 649 13.90 -0.34 -26.06
N VAL A 650 14.37 0.45 -27.03
CA VAL A 650 13.52 0.96 -28.12
C VAL A 650 13.07 -0.16 -29.05
N TYR A 651 13.97 -1.08 -29.40
CA TYR A 651 13.64 -2.27 -30.18
C TYR A 651 12.60 -3.13 -29.44
N HIS A 652 12.81 -3.36 -28.15
CA HIS A 652 11.94 -4.21 -27.31
C HIS A 652 10.53 -3.62 -27.15
N VAL A 653 10.42 -2.28 -27.05
CA VAL A 653 9.10 -1.60 -27.11
C VAL A 653 8.40 -1.87 -28.44
N ALA A 654 9.13 -1.80 -29.56
CA ALA A 654 8.55 -2.05 -30.88
C ALA A 654 8.09 -3.51 -31.01
N GLU A 655 8.90 -4.46 -30.55
CA GLU A 655 8.56 -5.88 -30.52
C GLU A 655 7.32 -6.16 -29.66
N ALA A 656 7.27 -5.64 -28.43
CA ALA A 656 6.13 -5.81 -27.53
C ALA A 656 4.84 -5.20 -28.10
N ILE A 657 4.91 -4.06 -28.79
CA ILE A 657 3.74 -3.48 -29.48
C ILE A 657 3.29 -4.36 -30.65
N MET A 658 4.21 -4.97 -31.39
CA MET A 658 3.89 -5.79 -32.57
C MET A 658 3.34 -7.16 -32.20
N HIS A 659 3.89 -7.80 -31.15
CA HIS A 659 3.62 -9.20 -30.82
C HIS A 659 2.77 -9.37 -29.55
N GLU A 660 2.75 -8.39 -28.66
CA GLU A 660 2.09 -8.46 -27.35
C GLU A 660 1.19 -7.22 -27.09
N ALA A 661 0.51 -6.73 -28.12
CA ALA A 661 -0.25 -5.48 -28.10
C ALA A 661 -1.31 -5.38 -27.00
N SER A 662 -1.79 -6.51 -26.46
CA SER A 662 -2.74 -6.57 -25.35
C SER A 662 -2.11 -6.39 -23.96
N ASN A 663 -0.78 -6.49 -23.83
CA ASN A 663 -0.05 -6.38 -22.57
C ASN A 663 0.36 -4.93 -22.28
N TYR A 664 -0.65 -4.09 -22.03
CA TYR A 664 -0.47 -2.64 -21.86
C TYR A 664 0.48 -2.26 -20.70
N SER A 665 0.51 -3.07 -19.63
CA SER A 665 1.40 -2.84 -18.48
C SER A 665 2.87 -3.03 -18.83
N GLU A 666 3.18 -4.07 -19.60
CA GLU A 666 4.54 -4.35 -20.06
C GLU A 666 5.02 -3.29 -21.05
N ILE A 667 4.19 -2.95 -22.03
CA ILE A 667 4.48 -1.90 -23.01
C ILE A 667 4.77 -0.57 -22.30
N LEU A 668 4.00 -0.22 -21.26
CA LEU A 668 4.23 1.00 -20.50
C LEU A 668 5.58 1.01 -19.77
N ILE A 669 5.97 -0.11 -19.12
CA ILE A 669 7.27 -0.23 -18.45
C ILE A 669 8.40 -0.09 -19.46
N LEU A 670 8.31 -0.80 -20.59
CA LEU A 670 9.32 -0.76 -21.65
C LEU A 670 9.45 0.64 -22.25
N LEU A 671 8.33 1.35 -22.43
CA LEU A 671 8.34 2.73 -22.91
C LEU A 671 9.00 3.67 -21.91
N LEU A 672 8.72 3.53 -20.61
CA LEU A 672 9.40 4.30 -19.56
C LEU A 672 10.90 4.00 -19.51
N MET A 673 11.30 2.74 -19.70
CA MET A 673 12.70 2.33 -19.79
C MET A 673 13.40 2.93 -21.01
N ALA A 674 12.76 2.91 -22.18
CA ALA A 674 13.29 3.52 -23.40
C ALA A 674 13.51 5.03 -23.20
N VAL A 675 12.55 5.73 -22.60
CA VAL A 675 12.67 7.17 -22.27
C VAL A 675 13.81 7.42 -21.28
N ALA A 676 13.92 6.62 -20.22
CA ALA A 676 14.99 6.74 -19.24
C ALA A 676 16.37 6.50 -19.88
N SER A 677 16.50 5.52 -20.77
CA SER A 677 17.73 5.22 -21.51
C SER A 677 18.11 6.36 -22.45
N ILE A 678 17.16 7.00 -23.13
CA ILE A 678 17.42 8.19 -23.95
C ILE A 678 17.93 9.34 -23.09
N PHE A 679 17.30 9.62 -21.95
CA PHE A 679 17.79 10.64 -21.03
C PHE A 679 19.16 10.32 -20.47
N LEU A 680 19.46 9.04 -20.21
CA LEU A 680 20.78 8.61 -19.77
C LEU A 680 21.85 8.91 -20.82
N VAL A 681 21.59 8.58 -22.08
CA VAL A 681 22.48 8.87 -23.22
C VAL A 681 22.73 10.37 -23.33
N ILE A 682 21.69 11.21 -23.22
CA ILE A 682 21.83 12.68 -23.28
C ILE A 682 22.72 13.20 -22.13
N ASN A 683 22.49 12.73 -20.90
CA ASN A 683 23.26 13.18 -19.74
C ASN A 683 24.71 12.67 -19.78
N LEU A 684 24.96 11.44 -20.23
CA LEU A 684 26.31 10.90 -20.44
C LEU A 684 27.05 11.61 -21.57
N ASN A 685 26.37 11.95 -22.67
CA ASN A 685 26.94 12.75 -23.76
C ASN A 685 27.36 14.14 -23.27
N THR A 686 26.57 14.73 -22.38
CA THR A 686 26.90 16.00 -21.74
C THR A 686 28.10 15.82 -20.82
N TRP A 687 28.10 14.79 -19.96
CA TRP A 687 29.16 14.54 -18.98
C TRP A 687 30.52 14.22 -19.60
N ARG A 688 30.56 13.47 -20.71
CA ARG A 688 31.82 13.15 -21.40
C ARG A 688 32.48 14.39 -22.03
N LYS A 689 31.71 15.42 -22.38
CA LYS A 689 32.19 16.68 -22.99
C LYS A 689 32.69 17.70 -21.97
N ILE A 690 32.42 17.51 -20.67
CA ILE A 690 32.92 18.39 -19.61
C ILE A 690 34.42 18.15 -19.43
N LYS A 691 35.25 19.15 -19.75
CA LYS A 691 36.70 19.12 -19.49
C LYS A 691 36.94 18.81 -18.01
N ALA A 692 37.74 17.78 -17.74
CA ALA A 692 38.18 17.50 -16.38
C ALA A 692 39.07 18.67 -15.94
N PHE A 693 38.67 19.35 -14.86
CA PHE A 693 39.58 20.19 -14.07
C PHE A 693 40.40 19.29 -13.17
#